data_AF-A0A0K3CPB5-F1
#
_entry.id   AF-A0A0K3CPB5-F1
#
_cell.length_a   1.000
_cell.length_b   1.000
_cell.length_c   1.000
_cell.angle_alpha   90.00
_cell.angle_beta   90.00
_cell.angle_gamma   90.00
#
_symmetry.space_group_name_H-M   'P 1'
#
loop_
_entity.id
_entity.type
_entity.pdbx_description
1 polymer ?
#
loop_
_entity_poly.entity_id
_entity_poly.type
_entity_poly.pdbx_seq_one_letter_code
_entity_poly.pdbx_strand_id
1 'polypeptide(L)'
;MDIDDIFKRPPLPKSTVGTKRKHEAPSLDPESYKSVRLDTPSGPAPTAGADKGNAKAKGVTVQDGSDDEDEGGAGAQGGEFAPNGDADYFAEEDEDGRFFGGGLNTVQKEVLSIMEGSGNDEQLPGEDLTPQSVRKQLLNLEKAVNKNRDLRTRFPSDPEKFVDSEFNLLEAIRAVFLFSTAPALAYPLMLENSTPNTFADLLSHENMDVPIAVVEVLEELLDPEDLEEVDEDEEDADGAVEKKRTAMKALLDGLVEAGVIDLVVAQLQRVNEEDEGERNGLFHTLSLIENLVSLSPALASPFLSPKSPFLSFLVDRLSQTSKPVEYDQNRFYAAEMFALVLSLPAEVVQGVNEARQRVGSEGWVEILLKVLSTYRKRDPVGSEEEEYMENVFDALCSCLSSPTPPFSNPSNPPVHAVKAAFLADEGIELLVLMLKAKNMSRNRAIKTLDHALQGRQGALLCERFVEALGLKTLFAAFMGWSDDKKKKKAALATTHEDTEHILAILSSLFTSLPSDSPPRMRLLAKFVENDYEKIDRLLEIREELENRISKGVDPVLAQEMDEDELYLEKLDNGLFALQLADYVTAWVCMEDDGARDHVLMLLSRRDKSLRDVVAVLNEYADNIGEGDRPEDAGEDAVPTEGEERKAILAELARYLESLA
;
A
#
# COMPACT_ATOMS: atom_id res chain seq x y z
N MET A 1 29.60 -30.93 -14.64
CA MET A 1 29.57 -30.24 -13.34
C MET A 1 29.05 -28.88 -13.67
N ASP A 2 27.75 -28.74 -13.47
CA ASP A 2 26.95 -27.59 -13.87
C ASP A 2 27.10 -26.47 -12.85
N ILE A 3 27.13 -25.23 -13.31
CA ILE A 3 27.27 -24.03 -12.46
C ILE A 3 25.96 -23.72 -11.70
N ASP A 4 24.85 -24.32 -12.13
CA ASP A 4 23.51 -24.11 -11.58
C ASP A 4 23.21 -24.91 -10.29
N ASP A 5 24.09 -25.83 -9.87
CA ASP A 5 23.90 -26.62 -8.64
C ASP A 5 24.39 -25.90 -7.35
N ILE A 6 24.95 -24.68 -7.45
CA ILE A 6 25.53 -23.94 -6.31
C ILE A 6 24.58 -22.86 -5.75
N PHE A 7 23.48 -22.52 -6.44
CA PHE A 7 22.55 -21.48 -6.02
C PHE A 7 21.09 -21.93 -6.02
N LYS A 8 20.75 -22.96 -5.23
CA LYS A 8 19.35 -23.21 -4.86
C LYS A 8 18.97 -22.29 -3.71
N ARG A 9 18.30 -21.18 -4.06
CA ARG A 9 17.67 -20.26 -3.11
C ARG A 9 16.35 -20.88 -2.58
N PRO A 10 16.03 -20.76 -1.28
CA PRO A 10 14.70 -21.09 -0.77
C PRO A 10 13.63 -20.16 -1.38
N PRO A 11 12.37 -20.61 -1.52
CA PRO A 11 11.27 -19.74 -1.94
C PRO A 11 11.02 -18.66 -0.88
N LEU A 12 10.80 -17.42 -1.35
CA LEU A 12 10.47 -16.27 -0.50
C LEU A 12 9.13 -16.49 0.24
N PRO A 13 8.97 -16.00 1.49
CA PRO A 13 7.69 -16.00 2.18
C PRO A 13 6.68 -15.15 1.41
N LYS A 14 5.43 -15.62 1.33
CA LYS A 14 4.32 -14.93 0.66
C LYS A 14 3.98 -13.65 1.41
N SER A 15 4.46 -12.51 0.95
CA SER A 15 3.96 -11.20 1.38
C SER A 15 2.51 -11.04 0.94
N THR A 16 1.65 -10.62 1.85
CA THR A 16 0.21 -10.37 1.66
C THR A 16 -0.13 -9.12 0.84
N VAL A 17 0.80 -8.62 0.02
CA VAL A 17 0.53 -7.61 -0.99
C VAL A 17 0.27 -8.36 -2.31
N GLY A 18 -1.00 -8.56 -2.64
CA GLY A 18 -1.39 -9.18 -3.92
C GLY A 18 -2.50 -10.24 -3.90
N THR A 19 -3.20 -10.50 -2.79
CA THR A 19 -4.34 -11.43 -2.81
C THR A 19 -5.70 -10.70 -2.79
N LYS A 20 -6.14 -10.22 -3.96
CA LYS A 20 -7.58 -10.04 -4.19
C LYS A 20 -8.21 -11.43 -4.15
N ARG A 21 -8.93 -11.74 -3.06
CA ARG A 21 -9.68 -12.99 -2.90
C ARG A 21 -10.60 -13.17 -4.10
N LYS A 22 -10.45 -14.29 -4.84
CA LYS A 22 -11.52 -14.79 -5.72
C LYS A 22 -12.74 -15.07 -4.85
N HIS A 23 -13.68 -14.13 -4.83
CA HIS A 23 -15.01 -14.37 -4.30
C HIS A 23 -15.72 -15.32 -5.27
N GLU A 24 -16.00 -16.56 -4.84
CA GLU A 24 -16.99 -17.39 -5.52
C GLU A 24 -18.33 -16.65 -5.53
N ALA A 25 -18.94 -16.57 -6.71
CA ALA A 25 -20.26 -15.96 -6.89
C ALA A 25 -21.29 -16.68 -6.01
N PRO A 26 -22.11 -15.96 -5.23
CA PRO A 26 -23.15 -16.59 -4.43
C PRO A 26 -24.17 -17.28 -5.34
N SER A 27 -24.43 -18.57 -5.08
CA SER A 27 -25.49 -19.30 -5.77
C SER A 27 -26.85 -18.73 -5.39
N LEU A 28 -27.59 -18.26 -6.39
CA LEU A 28 -28.96 -17.77 -6.26
C LEU A 28 -29.89 -18.96 -5.95
N ASP A 29 -30.31 -19.08 -4.69
CA ASP A 29 -31.38 -19.98 -4.27
C ASP A 29 -32.76 -19.31 -4.54
N PRO A 30 -33.56 -19.81 -5.51
CA PRO A 30 -34.81 -19.17 -5.92
C PRO A 30 -35.94 -19.25 -4.88
N GLU A 31 -35.74 -19.94 -3.75
CA GLU A 31 -36.79 -20.11 -2.73
C GLU A 31 -36.78 -19.05 -1.61
N SER A 32 -35.87 -18.08 -1.63
CA SER A 32 -35.72 -17.09 -0.55
C SER A 32 -36.68 -15.89 -0.60
N TYR A 33 -37.43 -15.68 -1.69
CA TYR A 33 -38.39 -14.58 -1.82
C TYR A 33 -39.84 -14.98 -1.50
N LYS A 34 -40.09 -15.51 -0.30
CA LYS A 34 -41.44 -15.52 0.30
C LYS A 34 -41.36 -15.28 1.80
N SER A 35 -41.18 -14.04 2.20
CA SER A 35 -42.00 -13.43 3.26
C SER A 35 -41.53 -12.00 3.56
N VAL A 36 -42.53 -11.18 3.89
CA VAL A 36 -42.48 -9.88 4.58
C VAL A 36 -43.06 -8.76 3.72
N ARG A 37 -44.35 -8.54 3.99
CA ARG A 37 -45.12 -7.31 3.77
C ARG A 37 -44.37 -6.13 4.37
N LEU A 38 -44.44 -4.96 3.74
CA LEU A 38 -44.53 -3.67 4.43
C LEU A 38 -45.16 -2.61 3.51
N ASP A 39 -45.92 -1.74 4.18
CA ASP A 39 -46.83 -0.72 3.65
C ASP A 39 -46.11 0.41 2.89
N THR A 40 -46.80 0.93 1.86
CA THR A 40 -46.45 2.16 1.16
C THR A 40 -47.05 3.40 1.84
N PRO A 41 -46.33 4.54 1.90
CA PRO A 41 -46.94 5.85 2.10
C PRO A 41 -47.01 6.62 0.77
N SER A 42 -48.02 7.47 0.60
CA SER A 42 -48.07 8.48 -0.47
C SER A 42 -48.74 9.76 0.06
N GLY A 43 -48.14 10.92 -0.20
CA GLY A 43 -48.58 12.26 0.26
C GLY A 43 -49.76 12.88 -0.55
N PRO A 44 -49.84 14.22 -0.70
CA PRO A 44 -50.13 15.25 0.31
C PRO A 44 -51.47 16.01 0.12
N ALA A 45 -51.79 16.90 1.10
CA ALA A 45 -52.66 18.12 1.09
C ALA A 45 -54.21 18.01 1.26
N PRO A 46 -54.98 19.09 1.59
CA PRO A 46 -54.87 20.12 2.66
C PRO A 46 -56.13 20.23 3.60
N THR A 47 -55.97 20.97 4.71
CA THR A 47 -56.94 21.69 5.59
C THR A 47 -58.34 21.16 5.99
N ALA A 48 -58.47 20.95 7.32
CA ALA A 48 -59.53 21.36 8.27
C ALA A 48 -60.97 20.79 8.20
N GLY A 49 -61.37 20.10 9.29
CA GLY A 49 -62.64 20.37 9.98
C GLY A 49 -63.69 19.26 10.12
N ALA A 50 -63.56 18.44 11.19
CA ALA A 50 -64.60 17.89 12.08
C ALA A 50 -65.74 16.94 11.60
N ASP A 51 -65.73 15.78 12.25
CA ASP A 51 -66.83 15.03 12.89
C ASP A 51 -67.57 13.86 12.16
N LYS A 52 -67.62 12.77 12.95
CA LYS A 52 -68.38 11.48 12.94
C LYS A 52 -69.20 11.03 11.72
N GLY A 53 -68.92 9.78 11.34
CA GLY A 53 -69.90 8.70 11.56
C GLY A 53 -70.45 7.95 10.34
N ASN A 54 -69.94 6.73 10.17
CA ASN A 54 -70.67 5.49 9.82
C ASN A 54 -71.12 5.23 8.36
N ALA A 55 -70.77 4.01 7.92
CA ALA A 55 -71.47 3.11 7.00
C ALA A 55 -71.29 3.19 5.46
N LYS A 56 -70.76 2.07 4.95
CA LYS A 56 -71.28 1.21 3.86
C LYS A 56 -71.24 1.70 2.39
N ALA A 57 -70.41 0.96 1.65
CA ALA A 57 -70.80 -0.02 0.61
C ALA A 57 -70.75 0.36 -0.88
N LYS A 58 -70.44 -0.70 -1.65
CA LYS A 58 -70.55 -0.96 -3.11
C LYS A 58 -69.46 -0.30 -3.96
N GLY A 59 -68.78 -1.00 -4.87
CA GLY A 59 -68.99 -2.32 -5.49
C GLY A 59 -68.66 -2.24 -6.99
N VAL A 60 -68.53 -3.41 -7.66
CA VAL A 60 -68.56 -3.65 -9.13
C VAL A 60 -67.17 -3.57 -9.81
N THR A 61 -66.40 -4.66 -9.97
CA THR A 61 -66.43 -5.88 -10.85
C THR A 61 -65.57 -5.74 -12.12
N VAL A 62 -64.49 -6.54 -12.27
CA VAL A 62 -64.34 -7.81 -13.03
C VAL A 62 -64.06 -7.59 -14.52
N GLN A 63 -62.91 -8.07 -15.04
CA GLN A 63 -62.86 -9.29 -15.88
C GLN A 63 -61.42 -9.78 -16.11
N ASP A 64 -61.34 -11.08 -16.34
CA ASP A 64 -60.27 -12.06 -16.15
C ASP A 64 -59.95 -12.79 -17.46
N GLY A 65 -58.83 -13.52 -17.49
CA GLY A 65 -58.52 -14.62 -18.41
C GLY A 65 -57.51 -14.28 -19.53
N SER A 66 -56.61 -15.18 -19.96
CA SER A 66 -56.28 -16.55 -19.58
C SER A 66 -55.06 -16.99 -20.41
N ASP A 67 -54.38 -18.04 -19.96
CA ASP A 67 -53.19 -18.70 -20.51
C ASP A 67 -53.31 -19.30 -21.94
N ASP A 68 -52.12 -19.70 -22.42
CA ASP A 68 -51.76 -20.88 -23.25
C ASP A 68 -51.26 -20.71 -24.72
N GLU A 69 -49.98 -21.04 -24.86
CA GLU A 69 -49.28 -21.94 -25.81
C GLU A 69 -49.24 -21.71 -27.35
N ASP A 70 -48.00 -21.82 -27.85
CA ASP A 70 -47.49 -22.52 -29.05
C ASP A 70 -47.15 -21.84 -30.41
N GLU A 71 -45.89 -22.15 -30.80
CA GLU A 71 -45.26 -22.35 -32.13
C GLU A 71 -45.28 -21.30 -33.28
N GLY A 72 -44.06 -20.85 -33.65
CA GLY A 72 -43.50 -21.06 -35.00
C GLY A 72 -43.58 -19.95 -36.07
N GLY A 73 -42.42 -19.42 -36.48
CA GLY A 73 -42.11 -19.14 -37.91
C GLY A 73 -41.82 -17.69 -38.37
N ALA A 74 -40.53 -17.41 -38.61
CA ALA A 74 -39.91 -16.60 -39.68
C ALA A 74 -40.34 -15.13 -39.98
N GLY A 75 -39.36 -14.22 -39.96
CA GLY A 75 -39.32 -13.06 -40.87
C GLY A 75 -38.85 -11.72 -40.27
N ALA A 76 -37.58 -11.40 -40.50
CA ALA A 76 -36.93 -10.08 -40.62
C ALA A 76 -37.67 -8.80 -40.15
N GLN A 77 -37.06 -8.05 -39.22
CA GLN A 77 -36.71 -6.64 -39.39
C GLN A 77 -35.84 -6.16 -38.21
N GLY A 78 -34.78 -5.40 -38.54
CA GLY A 78 -33.83 -4.86 -37.58
C GLY A 78 -34.51 -3.94 -36.56
N GLY A 79 -34.24 -4.19 -35.29
CA GLY A 79 -34.49 -3.24 -34.22
C GLY A 79 -33.15 -2.66 -33.78
N GLU A 80 -33.02 -1.33 -33.91
CA GLU A 80 -31.92 -0.55 -33.36
C GLU A 80 -31.73 -0.90 -31.88
N PHE A 81 -30.53 -1.38 -31.55
CA PHE A 81 -30.04 -1.50 -30.19
C PHE A 81 -29.76 -0.07 -29.70
N ALA A 82 -30.60 0.43 -28.77
CA ALA A 82 -30.63 1.78 -28.22
C ALA A 82 -31.10 2.92 -29.16
N PRO A 83 -31.99 3.84 -28.70
CA PRO A 83 -32.24 5.07 -29.44
C PRO A 83 -30.92 5.84 -29.58
N ASN A 84 -30.47 6.08 -30.81
CA ASN A 84 -29.19 6.73 -31.18
C ASN A 84 -27.89 5.93 -30.94
N GLY A 85 -27.94 4.62 -30.67
CA GLY A 85 -26.71 3.81 -30.54
C GLY A 85 -25.84 4.20 -29.33
N ASP A 86 -26.46 4.81 -28.32
CA ASP A 86 -25.80 5.25 -27.09
C ASP A 86 -25.81 4.12 -26.05
N ALA A 87 -24.63 3.57 -25.75
CA ALA A 87 -24.47 2.49 -24.78
C ALA A 87 -24.62 2.97 -23.33
N ASP A 88 -24.66 4.29 -23.10
CA ASP A 88 -24.78 4.90 -21.76
C ASP A 88 -26.24 4.93 -21.24
N TYR A 89 -27.20 4.36 -21.96
CA TYR A 89 -28.63 4.38 -21.57
C TYR A 89 -28.94 3.62 -20.27
N PHE A 90 -28.01 2.81 -19.75
CA PHE A 90 -28.16 2.08 -18.48
C PHE A 90 -27.01 2.28 -17.49
N ALA A 91 -26.37 3.45 -17.47
CA ALA A 91 -25.56 3.81 -16.30
C ALA A 91 -26.50 4.13 -15.12
N GLU A 92 -26.85 3.11 -14.33
CA GLU A 92 -27.39 3.35 -12.98
C GLU A 92 -26.27 3.98 -12.14
N GLU A 93 -26.52 5.17 -11.61
CA GLU A 93 -25.66 5.82 -10.63
C GLU A 93 -25.57 4.92 -9.38
N ASP A 94 -24.45 4.22 -9.20
CA ASP A 94 -24.16 3.55 -7.93
C ASP A 94 -24.09 4.60 -6.80
N GLU A 95 -24.74 4.33 -5.67
CA GLU A 95 -24.82 5.20 -4.48
C GLU A 95 -23.46 5.58 -3.84
N ASP A 96 -22.35 5.03 -4.34
CA ASP A 96 -20.97 5.30 -3.90
C ASP A 96 -20.26 6.41 -4.70
N GLY A 97 -20.89 7.02 -5.72
CA GLY A 97 -20.25 8.09 -6.51
C GLY A 97 -19.00 7.63 -7.29
N ARG A 98 -18.90 6.32 -7.55
CA ARG A 98 -17.80 5.72 -8.31
C ARG A 98 -17.96 6.09 -9.78
N PHE A 99 -17.14 7.04 -10.24
CA PHE A 99 -16.92 7.24 -11.66
C PHE A 99 -16.01 6.12 -12.18
N PHE A 100 -16.57 4.93 -12.41
CA PHE A 100 -15.96 4.01 -13.36
C PHE A 100 -16.38 4.45 -14.76
N GLY A 101 -15.74 5.50 -15.25
CA GLY A 101 -15.61 5.64 -16.70
C GLY A 101 -14.88 4.39 -17.17
N GLY A 102 -15.59 3.43 -17.77
CA GLY A 102 -14.97 2.25 -18.36
C GLY A 102 -13.74 2.70 -19.14
N GLY A 103 -12.57 2.10 -18.84
CA GLY A 103 -11.19 2.60 -19.02
C GLY A 103 -10.74 2.96 -20.42
N LEU A 104 -11.64 3.48 -21.24
CA LEU A 104 -11.48 3.99 -22.57
C LEU A 104 -12.07 5.41 -22.57
N ASN A 105 -11.21 6.41 -22.75
CA ASN A 105 -11.60 7.80 -22.98
C ASN A 105 -12.48 7.92 -24.24
N THR A 106 -13.10 9.09 -24.46
CA THR A 106 -14.00 9.31 -25.60
C THR A 106 -13.36 9.05 -26.95
N VAL A 107 -12.05 9.25 -27.08
CA VAL A 107 -11.27 8.96 -28.29
C VAL A 107 -11.03 7.46 -28.44
N GLN A 108 -10.75 6.74 -27.35
CA GLN A 108 -10.59 5.29 -27.34
C GLN A 108 -11.92 4.59 -27.65
N LYS A 109 -13.05 5.11 -27.13
CA LYS A 109 -14.41 4.69 -27.50
C LYS A 109 -14.75 5.03 -28.96
N GLU A 110 -14.31 6.18 -29.45
CA GLU A 110 -14.51 6.58 -30.86
C GLU A 110 -13.67 5.71 -31.81
N VAL A 111 -12.45 5.35 -31.44
CA VAL A 111 -11.59 4.41 -32.20
C VAL A 111 -12.23 3.01 -32.23
N LEU A 112 -12.71 2.51 -31.10
CA LEU A 112 -13.46 1.23 -31.03
C LEU A 112 -14.78 1.28 -31.79
N SER A 113 -15.53 2.38 -31.71
CA SER A 113 -16.78 2.59 -32.45
C SER A 113 -16.56 2.69 -33.96
N ILE A 114 -15.45 3.29 -34.40
CA ILE A 114 -15.03 3.31 -35.81
C ILE A 114 -14.64 1.90 -36.29
N MET A 115 -14.09 1.06 -35.40
CA MET A 115 -13.79 -0.35 -35.68
C MET A 115 -15.06 -1.21 -35.78
N GLU A 116 -16.07 -1.00 -34.91
CA GLU A 116 -17.33 -1.76 -34.92
C GLU A 116 -18.33 -1.28 -36.00
N GLY A 117 -18.32 0.00 -36.36
CA GLY A 117 -19.28 0.61 -37.29
C GLY A 117 -18.97 0.44 -38.79
N SER A 118 -17.81 -0.12 -39.14
CA SER A 118 -17.36 -0.26 -40.53
C SER A 118 -17.86 -1.57 -41.16
N GLY A 119 -19.18 -1.68 -41.34
CA GLY A 119 -19.85 -2.81 -42.00
C GLY A 119 -19.66 -2.89 -43.52
N ASN A 120 -18.41 -2.84 -43.99
CA ASN A 120 -18.05 -3.12 -45.38
C ASN A 120 -17.18 -4.38 -45.41
N ASP A 121 -17.68 -5.44 -46.06
CA ASP A 121 -16.97 -6.70 -46.39
C ASP A 121 -15.80 -6.48 -47.39
N GLU A 122 -14.97 -5.46 -47.17
CA GLU A 122 -13.60 -5.41 -47.67
C GLU A 122 -12.70 -5.74 -46.49
N GLN A 123 -11.95 -6.83 -46.59
CA GLN A 123 -10.97 -7.29 -45.60
C GLN A 123 -10.30 -6.09 -44.90
N LEU A 124 -10.63 -5.88 -43.64
CA LEU A 124 -10.07 -4.83 -42.80
C LEU A 124 -8.53 -4.93 -42.81
N PRO A 125 -7.77 -3.82 -42.95
CA PRO A 125 -6.34 -3.84 -42.70
C PRO A 125 -6.12 -3.87 -41.18
N GLY A 126 -6.34 -5.03 -40.56
CA GLY A 126 -6.37 -5.17 -39.11
C GLY A 126 -6.43 -6.62 -38.60
N GLU A 127 -5.94 -7.58 -39.37
CA GLU A 127 -5.63 -8.92 -38.83
C GLU A 127 -4.10 -9.08 -38.88
N ASP A 128 -3.53 -9.21 -37.68
CA ASP A 128 -2.11 -9.38 -37.31
C ASP A 128 -1.19 -8.15 -37.43
N LEU A 129 -0.64 -7.70 -36.29
CA LEU A 129 0.59 -6.89 -36.32
C LEU A 129 1.65 -7.66 -37.08
N THR A 130 2.00 -7.18 -38.26
CA THR A 130 3.12 -7.72 -39.03
C THR A 130 4.36 -6.85 -38.83
N PRO A 131 5.59 -7.40 -38.96
CA PRO A 131 6.81 -6.60 -38.91
C PRO A 131 6.82 -5.42 -39.90
N GLN A 132 6.16 -5.56 -41.06
CA GLN A 132 6.06 -4.50 -42.05
C GLN A 132 5.12 -3.38 -41.62
N SER A 133 4.00 -3.72 -40.98
CA SER A 133 3.05 -2.74 -40.44
C SER A 133 3.68 -1.91 -39.31
N VAL A 134 4.39 -2.56 -38.37
CA VAL A 134 5.12 -1.90 -37.27
C VAL A 134 6.16 -0.93 -37.82
N ARG A 135 7.04 -1.38 -38.74
CA ARG A 135 8.05 -0.51 -39.36
C ARG A 135 7.44 0.67 -40.11
N LYS A 136 6.27 0.50 -40.73
CA LYS A 136 5.55 1.58 -41.43
C LYS A 136 5.00 2.60 -40.42
N GLN A 137 4.44 2.16 -39.30
CA GLN A 137 3.94 3.04 -38.25
C GLN A 137 5.08 3.82 -37.60
N LEU A 138 6.20 3.17 -37.24
CA LEU A 138 7.40 3.83 -36.74
C LEU A 138 7.96 4.88 -37.72
N LEU A 139 8.00 4.57 -39.02
CA LEU A 139 8.41 5.53 -40.04
C LEU A 139 7.43 6.72 -40.16
N ASN A 140 6.14 6.49 -39.93
CA ASN A 140 5.15 7.56 -39.92
C ASN A 140 5.30 8.47 -38.71
N LEU A 141 5.56 7.90 -37.52
CA LEU A 141 5.92 8.66 -36.32
C LEU A 141 7.12 9.57 -36.60
N GLU A 142 8.22 9.03 -37.11
CA GLU A 142 9.41 9.82 -37.48
C GLU A 142 9.10 10.96 -38.46
N LYS A 143 8.25 10.71 -39.47
CA LYS A 143 7.84 11.76 -40.41
C LYS A 143 7.00 12.83 -39.74
N ALA A 144 6.11 12.46 -38.83
CA ALA A 144 5.26 13.39 -38.09
C ALA A 144 6.10 14.28 -37.17
N VAL A 145 7.03 13.68 -36.41
CA VAL A 145 7.99 14.39 -35.54
C VAL A 145 8.79 15.42 -36.36
N ASN A 146 9.40 14.98 -37.46
CA ASN A 146 10.21 15.87 -38.30
C ASN A 146 9.38 17.00 -38.93
N LYS A 147 8.16 16.70 -39.40
CA LYS A 147 7.28 17.71 -39.99
C LYS A 147 6.83 18.75 -38.98
N ASN A 148 6.44 18.32 -37.77
CA ASN A 148 6.06 19.23 -36.69
C ASN A 148 7.26 20.11 -36.28
N ARG A 149 8.43 19.52 -36.05
CA ARG A 149 9.67 20.24 -35.72
C ARG A 149 10.03 21.28 -36.79
N ASP A 150 9.94 20.92 -38.07
CA ASP A 150 10.21 21.82 -39.19
C ASP A 150 9.24 23.02 -39.21
N LEU A 151 7.96 22.78 -39.00
CA LEU A 151 6.94 23.83 -39.01
C LEU A 151 7.06 24.75 -37.79
N ARG A 152 7.32 24.20 -36.60
CA ARG A 152 7.59 25.01 -35.38
C ARG A 152 8.85 25.86 -35.55
N THR A 153 9.89 25.33 -36.19
CA THR A 153 11.12 26.10 -36.49
C THR A 153 10.87 27.23 -37.50
N ARG A 154 10.03 26.98 -38.52
CA ARG A 154 9.70 27.98 -39.56
C ARG A 154 8.72 29.04 -39.06
N PHE A 155 7.82 28.67 -38.15
CA PHE A 155 6.74 29.52 -37.65
C PHE A 155 6.68 29.56 -36.11
N PRO A 156 7.74 30.01 -35.39
CA PRO A 156 7.80 29.89 -33.92
C PRO A 156 6.71 30.67 -33.16
N SER A 157 6.16 31.72 -33.77
CA SER A 157 5.18 32.62 -33.13
C SER A 157 3.79 32.52 -33.75
N ASP A 158 3.54 31.49 -34.57
CA ASP A 158 2.28 31.35 -35.31
C ASP A 158 1.74 29.92 -35.19
N PRO A 159 1.09 29.59 -34.05
CA PRO A 159 0.59 28.25 -33.75
C PRO A 159 -0.35 27.68 -34.80
N GLU A 160 -1.20 28.52 -35.41
CA GLU A 160 -2.17 28.13 -36.43
C GLU A 160 -1.52 27.39 -37.62
N LYS A 161 -0.23 27.63 -37.89
CA LYS A 161 0.50 26.99 -39.00
C LYS A 161 1.03 25.59 -38.71
N PHE A 162 1.10 25.19 -37.44
CA PHE A 162 1.61 23.88 -37.05
C PHE A 162 0.61 23.03 -36.26
N VAL A 163 -0.55 23.56 -35.84
CA VAL A 163 -1.61 22.81 -35.16
C VAL A 163 -1.99 21.52 -35.90
N ASP A 164 -2.23 21.57 -37.21
CA ASP A 164 -2.54 20.35 -37.98
C ASP A 164 -1.41 19.31 -37.91
N SER A 165 -0.16 19.75 -37.94
CA SER A 165 0.99 18.84 -37.84
C SER A 165 1.18 18.28 -36.44
N GLU A 166 0.71 19.00 -35.42
CA GLU A 166 0.71 18.58 -34.02
C GLU A 166 -0.36 17.52 -33.76
N PHE A 167 -1.56 17.71 -34.29
CA PHE A 167 -2.61 16.69 -34.28
C PHE A 167 -2.14 15.39 -34.94
N ASN A 168 -1.54 15.47 -36.14
CA ASN A 168 -0.96 14.31 -36.82
C ASN A 168 0.18 13.64 -36.02
N LEU A 169 0.93 14.42 -35.22
CA LEU A 169 1.97 13.88 -34.34
C LEU A 169 1.35 13.10 -33.18
N LEU A 170 0.32 13.66 -32.53
CA LEU A 170 -0.41 12.99 -31.45
C LEU A 170 -1.05 11.69 -31.93
N GLU A 171 -1.70 11.69 -33.10
CA GLU A 171 -2.25 10.46 -33.71
C GLU A 171 -1.14 9.42 -33.98
N ALA A 172 0.01 9.85 -34.48
CA ALA A 172 1.13 8.96 -34.76
C ALA A 172 1.77 8.39 -33.48
N ILE A 173 1.80 9.15 -32.38
CA ILE A 173 2.22 8.67 -31.06
C ILE A 173 1.22 7.63 -30.55
N ARG A 174 -0.07 7.95 -30.53
CA ARG A 174 -1.12 7.04 -30.05
C ARG A 174 -1.27 5.78 -30.89
N ALA A 175 -0.94 5.81 -32.18
CA ALA A 175 -0.91 4.60 -33.00
C ALA A 175 0.06 3.52 -32.45
N VAL A 176 1.06 3.91 -31.65
CA VAL A 176 2.02 2.99 -31.01
C VAL A 176 1.37 2.16 -29.90
N PHE A 177 0.22 2.55 -29.34
CA PHE A 177 -0.51 1.74 -28.35
C PHE A 177 -0.70 0.30 -28.81
N LEU A 178 -1.00 0.11 -30.10
CA LEU A 178 -1.20 -1.21 -30.69
C LEU A 178 0.04 -2.14 -30.55
N PHE A 179 1.21 -1.63 -30.18
CA PHE A 179 2.40 -2.44 -29.99
C PHE A 179 2.39 -3.23 -28.68
N SER A 180 1.62 -2.82 -27.67
CA SER A 180 1.45 -3.59 -26.40
C SER A 180 0.82 -4.96 -26.66
N THR A 181 -0.01 -5.09 -27.70
CA THR A 181 -0.65 -6.37 -28.04
C THR A 181 0.31 -7.42 -28.61
N ALA A 182 1.53 -7.04 -29.04
CA ALA A 182 2.54 -7.98 -29.54
C ALA A 182 3.98 -7.59 -29.15
N PRO A 183 4.34 -7.59 -27.84
CA PRO A 183 5.61 -7.04 -27.35
C PRO A 183 6.83 -7.74 -27.94
N ALA A 184 6.77 -9.07 -28.03
CA ALA A 184 7.84 -9.92 -28.57
C ALA A 184 8.20 -9.60 -30.03
N LEU A 185 7.25 -9.06 -30.80
CA LEU A 185 7.44 -8.65 -32.18
C LEU A 185 7.78 -7.15 -32.29
N ALA A 186 7.02 -6.30 -31.60
CA ALA A 186 7.07 -4.86 -31.81
C ALA A 186 8.27 -4.20 -31.15
N TYR A 187 8.62 -4.59 -29.92
CA TYR A 187 9.63 -3.87 -29.12
C TYR A 187 11.05 -3.99 -29.71
N PRO A 188 11.48 -5.15 -30.25
CA PRO A 188 12.75 -5.22 -30.97
C PRO A 188 12.80 -4.26 -32.17
N LEU A 189 11.70 -4.11 -32.89
CA LEU A 189 11.61 -3.18 -34.03
C LEU A 189 11.65 -1.72 -33.58
N MET A 190 11.04 -1.40 -32.43
CA MET A 190 11.15 -0.07 -31.83
C MET A 190 12.61 0.29 -31.51
N LEU A 191 13.37 -0.66 -30.97
CA LEU A 191 14.79 -0.49 -30.67
C LEU A 191 15.64 -0.32 -31.93
N GLU A 192 15.42 -1.14 -32.97
CA GLU A 192 16.10 -1.00 -34.27
C GLU A 192 15.90 0.39 -34.91
N ASN A 193 14.74 1.00 -34.64
CA ASN A 193 14.35 2.30 -35.15
C ASN A 193 14.69 3.47 -34.21
N SER A 194 15.40 3.23 -33.10
CA SER A 194 15.76 4.24 -32.09
C SER A 194 14.56 5.00 -31.51
N THR A 195 13.41 4.32 -31.42
CA THR A 195 12.16 4.89 -30.87
C THR A 195 12.32 5.42 -29.43
N PRO A 196 13.11 4.78 -28.53
CA PRO A 196 13.42 5.37 -27.23
C PRO A 196 14.00 6.79 -27.28
N ASN A 197 14.90 7.06 -28.24
CA ASN A 197 15.47 8.40 -28.41
C ASN A 197 14.41 9.40 -28.91
N THR A 198 13.53 8.95 -29.80
CA THR A 198 12.40 9.76 -30.28
C THR A 198 11.44 10.11 -29.14
N PHE A 199 11.13 9.17 -28.25
CA PHE A 199 10.33 9.44 -27.06
C PHE A 199 11.02 10.40 -26.08
N ALA A 200 12.32 10.24 -25.85
CA ALA A 200 13.09 11.19 -25.05
C ALA A 200 13.02 12.63 -25.61
N ASP A 201 13.16 12.79 -26.93
CA ASP A 201 13.02 14.09 -27.59
C ASP A 201 11.60 14.66 -27.43
N LEU A 202 10.56 13.84 -27.55
CA LEU A 202 9.16 14.24 -27.43
C LEU A 202 8.74 14.57 -26.00
N LEU A 203 9.34 13.94 -24.98
CA LEU A 203 9.09 14.29 -23.58
C LEU A 203 9.52 15.73 -23.26
N SER A 204 10.48 16.28 -24.00
CA SER A 204 10.94 17.66 -23.84
C SER A 204 10.12 18.68 -24.66
N HIS A 205 9.03 18.24 -25.30
CA HIS A 205 8.22 19.11 -26.17
C HIS A 205 7.51 20.24 -25.41
N GLU A 206 7.33 21.39 -26.07
CA GLU A 206 6.78 22.61 -25.46
C GLU A 206 5.27 22.53 -25.19
N ASN A 207 4.50 21.90 -26.08
CA ASN A 207 3.09 21.56 -25.79
C ASN A 207 3.05 20.32 -24.91
N MET A 208 2.38 20.40 -23.75
CA MET A 208 2.21 19.33 -22.77
C MET A 208 1.36 18.15 -23.26
N ASP A 209 0.50 18.33 -24.27
CA ASP A 209 -0.25 17.21 -24.85
C ASP A 209 0.67 16.13 -25.43
N VAL A 210 1.82 16.53 -25.98
CA VAL A 210 2.80 15.62 -26.60
C VAL A 210 3.53 14.74 -25.57
N PRO A 211 4.18 15.28 -24.52
CA PRO A 211 4.79 14.45 -23.49
C PRO A 211 3.74 13.61 -22.75
N ILE A 212 2.52 14.13 -22.52
CA ILE A 212 1.43 13.34 -21.94
C ILE A 212 1.09 12.15 -22.83
N ALA A 213 0.89 12.34 -24.13
CA ALA A 213 0.63 11.23 -25.05
C ALA A 213 1.78 10.20 -25.10
N VAL A 214 3.04 10.64 -24.94
CA VAL A 214 4.18 9.71 -24.83
C VAL A 214 4.13 8.94 -23.51
N VAL A 215 3.79 9.59 -22.40
CA VAL A 215 3.63 8.94 -21.10
C VAL A 215 2.50 7.90 -21.15
N GLU A 216 1.33 8.25 -21.69
CA GLU A 216 0.20 7.32 -21.82
C GLU A 216 0.61 6.08 -22.65
N VAL A 217 1.31 6.28 -23.77
CA VAL A 217 1.82 5.16 -24.58
C VAL A 217 2.83 4.32 -23.81
N LEU A 218 3.77 4.94 -23.11
CA LEU A 218 4.78 4.22 -22.33
C LEU A 218 4.17 3.45 -21.15
N GLU A 219 3.13 3.98 -20.52
CA GLU A 219 2.40 3.33 -19.44
C GLU A 219 1.82 2.00 -19.92
N GLU A 220 1.10 2.01 -21.04
CA GLU A 220 0.54 0.81 -21.67
C GLU A 220 1.65 -0.16 -22.12
N LEU A 221 2.69 0.34 -22.81
CA LEU A 221 3.76 -0.53 -23.30
C LEU A 221 4.55 -1.21 -22.17
N LEU A 222 4.49 -0.67 -20.96
CA LEU A 222 5.25 -1.15 -19.81
C LEU A 222 4.34 -1.68 -18.70
N ASP A 223 3.09 -2.04 -19.02
CA ASP A 223 2.20 -2.66 -18.04
C ASP A 223 2.77 -4.03 -17.60
N PRO A 224 3.03 -4.25 -16.30
CA PRO A 224 3.47 -5.55 -15.80
C PRO A 224 2.40 -6.65 -15.92
N GLU A 225 1.10 -6.32 -15.97
CA GLU A 225 0.01 -7.30 -16.07
C GLU A 225 0.03 -8.04 -17.43
N ASP A 226 0.41 -7.35 -18.51
CA ASP A 226 0.51 -7.89 -19.88
C ASP A 226 1.58 -9.00 -20.05
N LEU A 227 2.51 -9.12 -19.10
CA LEU A 227 3.60 -10.10 -19.17
C LEU A 227 3.12 -11.53 -18.95
N GLU A 228 2.05 -11.72 -18.18
CA GLU A 228 1.52 -13.05 -17.83
C GLU A 228 0.40 -13.50 -18.77
N GLU A 229 -0.11 -12.61 -19.63
CA GLU A 229 -1.14 -12.93 -20.59
C GLU A 229 -0.59 -13.78 -21.75
N VAL A 230 -1.31 -14.82 -22.13
CA VAL A 230 -0.96 -15.75 -23.21
C VAL A 230 -2.23 -16.06 -23.99
N ASP A 231 -2.14 -16.13 -25.31
CA ASP A 231 -3.27 -16.52 -26.14
C ASP A 231 -3.69 -17.97 -25.84
N GLU A 232 -4.99 -18.23 -25.74
CA GLU A 232 -5.51 -19.58 -25.41
C GLU A 232 -5.08 -20.66 -26.43
N ASP A 233 -4.72 -20.23 -27.64
CA ASP A 233 -4.27 -21.09 -28.74
C ASP A 233 -2.73 -21.29 -28.79
N GLU A 234 -1.94 -20.66 -27.90
CA GLU A 234 -0.48 -20.83 -27.86
C GLU A 234 -0.06 -22.17 -27.24
N GLU A 235 0.46 -23.08 -28.09
CA GLU A 235 0.94 -24.40 -27.66
C GLU A 235 2.16 -24.35 -26.71
N ASP A 236 2.93 -23.27 -26.72
CA ASP A 236 4.13 -23.04 -25.89
C ASP A 236 4.01 -21.74 -25.07
N ALA A 237 3.07 -21.75 -24.13
CA ALA A 237 2.78 -20.62 -23.24
C ALA A 237 4.03 -20.11 -22.49
N ASP A 238 4.80 -21.02 -21.89
CA ASP A 238 6.03 -20.67 -21.14
C ASP A 238 7.06 -19.97 -22.04
N GLY A 239 7.24 -20.46 -23.28
CA GLY A 239 8.14 -19.86 -24.26
C GLY A 239 7.65 -18.51 -24.79
N ALA A 240 6.34 -18.27 -24.83
CA ALA A 240 5.76 -16.99 -25.23
C ALA A 240 5.95 -15.91 -24.14
N VAL A 241 5.66 -16.27 -22.89
CA VAL A 241 5.89 -15.40 -21.71
C VAL A 241 7.35 -14.97 -21.63
N GLU A 242 8.30 -15.90 -21.77
CA GLU A 242 9.73 -15.56 -21.69
C GLU A 242 10.19 -14.62 -22.82
N LYS A 243 9.60 -14.75 -24.03
CA LYS A 243 9.86 -13.82 -25.13
C LYS A 243 9.31 -12.43 -24.83
N LYS A 244 8.07 -12.32 -24.32
CA LYS A 244 7.48 -11.05 -23.90
C LYS A 244 8.35 -10.38 -22.83
N ARG A 245 8.72 -11.12 -21.79
CA ARG A 245 9.62 -10.65 -20.71
C ARG A 245 10.96 -10.18 -21.24
N THR A 246 11.57 -10.92 -22.17
CA THR A 246 12.84 -10.54 -22.80
C THR A 246 12.71 -9.25 -23.60
N ALA A 247 11.64 -9.12 -24.39
CA ALA A 247 11.36 -7.94 -25.19
C ALA A 247 11.08 -6.70 -24.33
N MET A 248 10.28 -6.87 -23.27
CA MET A 248 9.98 -5.83 -22.27
C MET A 248 11.26 -5.31 -21.61
N LYS A 249 12.11 -6.24 -21.14
CA LYS A 249 13.40 -5.89 -20.54
C LYS A 249 14.30 -5.13 -21.53
N ALA A 250 14.37 -5.58 -22.78
CA ALA A 250 15.17 -4.90 -23.79
C ALA A 250 14.65 -3.49 -24.10
N LEU A 251 13.33 -3.30 -24.15
CA LEU A 251 12.73 -1.96 -24.31
C LEU A 251 13.07 -1.07 -23.12
N LEU A 252 12.90 -1.58 -21.89
CA LEU A 252 13.22 -0.87 -20.66
C LEU A 252 14.68 -0.43 -20.62
N ASP A 253 15.61 -1.32 -20.93
CA ASP A 253 17.05 -1.01 -21.01
C ASP A 253 17.31 0.11 -22.05
N GLY A 254 16.65 0.06 -23.20
CA GLY A 254 16.75 1.09 -24.24
C GLY A 254 16.17 2.46 -23.81
N LEU A 255 15.07 2.47 -23.05
CA LEU A 255 14.48 3.69 -22.50
C LEU A 255 15.39 4.32 -21.42
N VAL A 256 16.00 3.48 -20.59
CA VAL A 256 17.00 3.91 -19.59
C VAL A 256 18.22 4.51 -20.29
N GLU A 257 18.77 3.85 -21.31
CA GLU A 257 19.91 4.38 -22.08
C GLU A 257 19.58 5.70 -22.79
N ALA A 258 18.34 5.87 -23.26
CA ALA A 258 17.87 7.11 -23.87
C ALA A 258 17.57 8.25 -22.87
N GLY A 259 17.62 7.98 -21.55
CA GLY A 259 17.35 8.98 -20.51
C GLY A 259 15.86 9.29 -20.32
N VAL A 260 14.96 8.41 -20.78
CA VAL A 260 13.51 8.60 -20.69
C VAL A 260 13.04 8.71 -19.24
N ILE A 261 13.60 7.90 -18.33
CA ILE A 261 13.18 7.87 -16.92
C ILE A 261 13.37 9.23 -16.25
N ASP A 262 14.53 9.86 -16.45
CA ASP A 262 14.81 11.20 -15.91
C ASP A 262 13.85 12.26 -16.48
N LEU A 263 13.48 12.14 -17.75
CA LEU A 263 12.57 13.06 -18.44
C LEU A 263 11.11 12.90 -17.99
N VAL A 264 10.67 11.67 -17.70
CA VAL A 264 9.35 11.38 -17.11
C VAL A 264 9.26 12.03 -15.74
N VAL A 265 10.25 11.83 -14.87
CA VAL A 265 10.29 12.47 -13.55
C VAL A 265 10.33 13.99 -13.65
N ALA A 266 11.05 14.54 -14.64
CA ALA A 266 11.09 15.98 -14.88
C ALA A 266 9.72 16.56 -15.32
N GLN A 267 8.83 15.76 -15.91
CA GLN A 267 7.48 16.24 -16.28
C GLN A 267 6.65 16.65 -15.07
N LEU A 268 6.85 15.99 -13.92
CA LEU A 268 6.10 16.30 -12.69
C LEU A 268 6.21 17.78 -12.28
N GLN A 269 7.31 18.45 -12.63
CA GLN A 269 7.51 19.87 -12.33
C GLN A 269 6.82 20.83 -13.31
N ARG A 270 6.35 20.32 -14.45
CA ARG A 270 5.79 21.11 -15.56
C ARG A 270 4.27 21.05 -15.62
N VAL A 271 3.68 19.98 -15.10
CA VAL A 271 2.24 19.71 -15.16
C VAL A 271 1.44 20.74 -14.34
N ASN A 272 0.39 21.26 -14.95
CA ASN A 272 -0.59 22.14 -14.35
C ASN A 272 -1.94 21.45 -14.14
N GLU A 273 -2.19 20.95 -12.92
CA GLU A 273 -3.45 20.27 -12.57
C GLU A 273 -4.71 21.17 -12.59
N GLU A 274 -4.60 22.46 -12.90
CA GLU A 274 -5.78 23.29 -13.22
C GLU A 274 -6.35 22.99 -14.61
N ASP A 275 -5.53 22.43 -15.51
CA ASP A 275 -5.97 21.85 -16.76
C ASP A 275 -6.35 20.38 -16.57
N GLU A 276 -7.52 19.99 -17.09
CA GLU A 276 -8.05 18.63 -16.92
C GLU A 276 -7.21 17.58 -17.67
N GLY A 277 -6.71 17.90 -18.86
CA GLY A 277 -5.86 17.01 -19.64
C GLY A 277 -4.51 16.80 -18.94
N GLU A 278 -3.89 17.88 -18.46
CA GLU A 278 -2.64 17.79 -17.71
C GLU A 278 -2.80 17.11 -16.35
N ARG A 279 -3.94 17.30 -15.67
CA ARG A 279 -4.26 16.59 -14.42
C ARG A 279 -4.33 15.07 -14.63
N ASN A 280 -4.95 14.62 -15.73
CA ASN A 280 -4.96 13.20 -16.10
C ASN A 280 -3.55 12.74 -16.51
N GLY A 281 -2.80 13.59 -17.21
CA GLY A 281 -1.40 13.33 -17.55
C GLY A 281 -0.51 13.10 -16.32
N LEU A 282 -0.77 13.80 -15.20
CA LEU A 282 -0.07 13.51 -13.93
C LEU A 282 -0.37 12.11 -13.41
N PHE A 283 -1.64 11.68 -13.46
CA PHE A 283 -2.03 10.34 -13.05
C PHE A 283 -1.28 9.28 -13.86
N HIS A 284 -1.30 9.39 -15.18
CA HIS A 284 -0.55 8.52 -16.09
C HIS A 284 0.97 8.58 -15.85
N THR A 285 1.51 9.74 -15.47
CA THR A 285 2.94 9.87 -15.12
C THR A 285 3.29 9.09 -13.86
N LEU A 286 2.44 9.15 -12.82
CA LEU A 286 2.65 8.37 -11.59
C LEU A 286 2.49 6.87 -11.86
N SER A 287 1.49 6.49 -12.67
CA SER A 287 1.26 5.10 -13.13
C SER A 287 2.43 4.53 -13.90
N LEU A 288 2.97 5.28 -14.86
CA LEU A 288 4.19 4.89 -15.54
C LEU A 288 5.37 4.69 -14.58
N ILE A 289 5.54 5.57 -13.59
CA ILE A 289 6.61 5.43 -12.58
C ILE A 289 6.39 4.18 -11.72
N GLU A 290 5.15 3.87 -11.35
CA GLU A 290 4.81 2.63 -10.65
C GLU A 290 5.16 1.40 -11.49
N ASN A 291 4.72 1.35 -12.75
CA ASN A 291 5.04 0.27 -13.68
C ASN A 291 6.56 0.06 -13.81
N LEU A 292 7.33 1.14 -13.94
CA LEU A 292 8.79 1.10 -13.98
C LEU A 292 9.40 0.48 -12.71
N VAL A 293 8.90 0.84 -11.53
CA VAL A 293 9.37 0.29 -10.25
C VAL A 293 8.95 -1.18 -10.09
N SER A 294 7.74 -1.54 -10.49
CA SER A 294 7.23 -2.92 -10.46
C SER A 294 8.03 -3.85 -11.38
N LEU A 295 8.36 -3.38 -12.59
CA LEU A 295 9.21 -4.12 -13.54
C LEU A 295 10.67 -4.24 -13.07
N SER A 296 11.22 -3.15 -12.52
CA SER A 296 12.61 -3.11 -12.06
C SER A 296 12.79 -2.12 -10.89
N PRO A 297 12.74 -2.59 -9.63
CA PRO A 297 12.84 -1.72 -8.46
C PRO A 297 14.10 -0.84 -8.44
N ALA A 298 15.20 -1.33 -9.03
CA ALA A 298 16.47 -0.60 -9.10
C ALA A 298 16.35 0.75 -9.83
N LEU A 299 15.35 0.90 -10.72
CA LEU A 299 15.07 2.15 -11.44
C LEU A 299 14.62 3.28 -10.52
N ALA A 300 14.23 3.01 -9.27
CA ALA A 300 13.96 4.04 -8.29
C ALA A 300 15.20 4.80 -7.82
N SER A 301 16.39 4.21 -7.94
CA SER A 301 17.62 4.79 -7.39
C SER A 301 17.94 6.21 -7.90
N PRO A 302 17.88 6.51 -9.22
CA PRO A 302 18.15 7.84 -9.74
C PRO A 302 17.17 8.90 -9.21
N PHE A 303 15.88 8.58 -9.16
CA PHE A 303 14.87 9.55 -8.77
C PHE A 303 14.62 9.64 -7.25
N LEU A 304 15.23 8.77 -6.44
CA LEU A 304 15.35 8.94 -4.99
C LEU A 304 16.54 9.82 -4.57
N SER A 305 17.46 10.10 -5.50
CA SER A 305 18.62 10.96 -5.26
C SER A 305 18.23 12.35 -4.71
N PRO A 306 19.06 12.98 -3.86
CA PRO A 306 18.90 14.38 -3.44
C PRO A 306 18.70 15.41 -4.56
N LYS A 307 19.16 15.10 -5.77
CA LYS A 307 19.05 15.99 -6.93
C LYS A 307 17.70 15.87 -7.66
N SER A 308 16.97 14.79 -7.42
CA SER A 308 15.68 14.54 -8.04
C SER A 308 14.58 15.32 -7.32
N PRO A 309 13.64 15.95 -8.05
CA PRO A 309 12.50 16.65 -7.45
C PRO A 309 11.38 15.70 -7.02
N PHE A 310 11.48 14.40 -7.30
CA PHE A 310 10.39 13.43 -7.13
C PHE A 310 9.81 13.42 -5.71
N LEU A 311 10.64 13.19 -4.70
CA LEU A 311 10.15 13.12 -3.31
C LEU A 311 9.57 14.46 -2.82
N SER A 312 10.21 15.58 -3.16
CA SER A 312 9.68 16.90 -2.82
C SER A 312 8.33 17.15 -3.49
N PHE A 313 8.18 16.75 -4.75
CA PHE A 313 6.91 16.86 -5.49
C PHE A 313 5.80 16.08 -4.79
N LEU A 314 6.06 14.82 -4.42
CA LEU A 314 5.08 13.99 -3.72
C LEU A 314 4.67 14.65 -2.39
N VAL A 315 5.63 15.02 -1.54
CA VAL A 315 5.34 15.65 -0.23
C VAL A 315 4.59 16.98 -0.38
N ASP A 316 4.98 17.82 -1.33
CA ASP A 316 4.28 19.05 -1.62
C ASP A 316 2.83 18.75 -2.02
N ARG A 317 2.60 17.74 -2.86
CA ARG A 317 1.26 17.34 -3.29
C ARG A 317 0.40 16.81 -2.14
N LEU A 318 0.98 16.02 -1.22
CA LEU A 318 0.30 15.53 -0.01
C LEU A 318 -0.27 16.68 0.83
N SER A 319 0.44 17.81 0.89
CA SER A 319 0.08 18.98 1.71
C SER A 319 -1.05 19.84 1.12
N GLN A 320 -1.38 19.68 -0.17
CA GLN A 320 -2.32 20.52 -0.90
C GLN A 320 -3.79 20.17 -0.63
N THR A 321 -4.26 20.47 0.57
CA THR A 321 -5.64 20.23 1.03
C THR A 321 -6.68 21.25 0.54
N SER A 322 -6.25 22.28 -0.19
CA SER A 322 -7.12 23.39 -0.61
C SER A 322 -7.78 23.19 -1.98
N LYS A 323 -7.51 22.07 -2.64
CA LYS A 323 -8.08 21.76 -3.95
C LYS A 323 -9.46 21.06 -3.78
N PRO A 324 -10.36 21.13 -4.78
CA PRO A 324 -11.60 20.36 -4.78
C PRO A 324 -11.35 18.86 -4.56
N VAL A 325 -12.30 18.17 -3.94
CA VAL A 325 -12.22 16.72 -3.65
C VAL A 325 -12.01 15.90 -4.93
N GLU A 326 -12.60 16.34 -6.04
CA GLU A 326 -12.40 15.76 -7.38
C GLU A 326 -10.92 15.75 -7.82
N TYR A 327 -10.08 16.57 -7.20
CA TYR A 327 -8.65 16.67 -7.52
C TYR A 327 -7.81 15.89 -6.50
N ASP A 328 -8.42 15.21 -5.53
CA ASP A 328 -7.71 14.46 -4.51
C ASP A 328 -7.20 13.09 -5.01
N GLN A 329 -7.64 12.59 -6.18
CA GLN A 329 -7.12 11.34 -6.75
C GLN A 329 -5.60 11.36 -6.91
N ASN A 330 -5.05 12.38 -7.59
CA ASN A 330 -3.60 12.56 -7.72
C ASN A 330 -2.90 12.77 -6.37
N ARG A 331 -3.61 13.29 -5.36
CA ARG A 331 -3.08 13.43 -3.99
C ARG A 331 -2.96 12.09 -3.29
N PHE A 332 -3.97 11.25 -3.44
CA PHE A 332 -4.01 9.91 -2.88
C PHE A 332 -2.96 9.05 -3.55
N TYR A 333 -2.87 9.14 -4.88
CA TYR A 333 -1.85 8.42 -5.62
C TYR A 333 -0.44 8.89 -5.28
N ALA A 334 -0.24 10.20 -5.05
CA ALA A 334 1.05 10.69 -4.56
C ALA A 334 1.43 10.13 -3.18
N ALA A 335 0.46 9.86 -2.29
CA ALA A 335 0.73 9.24 -1.00
C ALA A 335 1.09 7.76 -1.12
N GLU A 336 0.40 7.05 -2.00
CA GLU A 336 0.73 5.66 -2.36
C GLU A 336 2.13 5.57 -2.95
N MET A 337 2.46 6.39 -3.94
CA MET A 337 3.81 6.48 -4.51
C MET A 337 4.88 6.81 -3.47
N PHE A 338 4.58 7.74 -2.56
CA PHE A 338 5.51 8.08 -1.47
C PHE A 338 5.75 6.90 -0.53
N ALA A 339 4.69 6.17 -0.16
CA ALA A 339 4.78 4.97 0.66
C ALA A 339 5.52 3.83 -0.05
N LEU A 340 5.18 3.59 -1.32
CA LEU A 340 5.79 2.57 -2.18
C LEU A 340 7.29 2.76 -2.27
N VAL A 341 7.77 3.93 -2.72
CA VAL A 341 9.22 4.12 -2.94
C VAL A 341 10.03 4.11 -1.65
N LEU A 342 9.43 4.55 -0.53
CA LEU A 342 10.08 4.49 0.78
C LEU A 342 10.06 3.08 1.37
N SER A 343 9.15 2.20 0.96
CA SER A 343 9.07 0.80 1.40
C SER A 343 10.05 -0.13 0.67
N LEU A 344 10.62 0.33 -0.45
CA LEU A 344 11.53 -0.48 -1.27
C LEU A 344 12.72 -1.03 -0.46
N PRO A 345 13.17 -2.27 -0.76
CA PRO A 345 14.29 -2.90 -0.06
C PRO A 345 15.60 -2.17 -0.37
N ALA A 346 16.31 -1.74 0.68
CA ALA A 346 17.52 -0.93 0.57
C ALA A 346 18.70 -1.73 -0.01
N GLU A 347 18.63 -3.07 0.02
CA GLU A 347 19.60 -3.99 -0.56
C GLU A 347 19.52 -4.01 -2.10
N VAL A 348 18.34 -3.68 -2.65
CA VAL A 348 18.08 -3.68 -4.09
C VAL A 348 18.13 -2.26 -4.66
N VAL A 349 17.61 -1.28 -3.91
CA VAL A 349 17.42 0.09 -4.40
C VAL A 349 18.34 1.05 -3.64
N GLN A 350 19.30 1.60 -4.37
CA GLN A 350 20.27 2.53 -3.81
C GLN A 350 19.61 3.86 -3.46
N GLY A 351 19.99 4.44 -2.32
CA GLY A 351 19.48 5.74 -1.89
C GLY A 351 18.15 5.70 -1.13
N VAL A 352 17.46 4.56 -0.99
CA VAL A 352 16.20 4.48 -0.21
C VAL A 352 16.42 4.90 1.24
N ASN A 353 17.48 4.41 1.89
CA ASN A 353 17.79 4.82 3.27
C ASN A 353 18.13 6.32 3.36
N GLU A 354 18.79 6.88 2.34
CA GLU A 354 19.04 8.33 2.27
C GLU A 354 17.71 9.09 2.11
N ALA A 355 16.81 8.63 1.24
CA ALA A 355 15.48 9.18 1.06
C ALA A 355 14.66 9.17 2.37
N ARG A 356 14.65 8.05 3.11
CA ARG A 356 14.02 7.95 4.44
C ARG A 356 14.60 8.96 5.42
N GLN A 357 15.93 9.14 5.44
CA GLN A 357 16.57 10.15 6.30
C GLN A 357 16.24 11.59 5.87
N ARG A 358 16.13 11.85 4.56
CA ARG A 358 15.72 13.16 4.02
C ARG A 358 14.34 13.58 4.49
N VAL A 359 13.41 12.65 4.71
CA VAL A 359 12.09 12.96 5.31
C VAL A 359 12.26 13.69 6.64
N GLY A 360 13.25 13.30 7.45
CA GLY A 360 13.58 13.98 8.71
C GLY A 360 14.35 15.29 8.52
N SER A 361 15.36 15.32 7.65
CA SER A 361 16.22 16.51 7.51
C SER A 361 15.63 17.64 6.68
N GLU A 362 14.66 17.37 5.81
CA GLU A 362 13.99 18.36 4.95
C GLU A 362 12.67 18.87 5.54
N GLY A 363 12.34 18.50 6.79
CA GLY A 363 11.15 18.97 7.49
C GLY A 363 9.84 18.34 6.99
N TRP A 364 9.91 17.24 6.25
CA TRP A 364 8.73 16.56 5.72
C TRP A 364 7.95 15.80 6.81
N VAL A 365 8.59 15.44 7.93
CA VAL A 365 7.89 14.88 9.10
C VAL A 365 6.78 15.81 9.59
N GLU A 366 7.02 17.11 9.72
CA GLU A 366 6.00 18.09 10.12
C GLU A 366 4.80 18.08 9.15
N ILE A 367 5.06 17.95 7.84
CA ILE A 367 4.02 17.89 6.80
C ILE A 367 3.17 16.63 6.96
N LEU A 368 3.81 15.46 7.11
CA LEU A 368 3.10 14.18 7.32
C LEU A 368 2.26 14.24 8.60
N LEU A 369 2.80 14.79 9.70
CA LEU A 369 2.07 14.94 10.95
C LEU A 369 0.88 15.90 10.83
N LYS A 370 1.02 17.00 10.07
CA LYS A 370 -0.09 17.92 9.78
C LYS A 370 -1.21 17.23 9.01
N VAL A 371 -0.87 16.45 7.99
CA VAL A 371 -1.83 15.63 7.22
C VAL A 371 -2.56 14.66 8.15
N LEU A 372 -1.82 13.86 8.92
CA LEU A 372 -2.38 12.88 9.85
C LEU A 372 -3.23 13.53 10.94
N SER A 373 -2.91 14.76 11.36
CA SER A 373 -3.63 15.47 12.42
C SER A 373 -5.13 15.68 12.13
N THR A 374 -5.53 15.60 10.86
CA THR A 374 -6.94 15.67 10.44
C THR A 374 -7.75 14.49 10.98
N TYR A 375 -7.17 13.30 11.09
CA TYR A 375 -7.82 12.06 11.55
C TYR A 375 -7.84 11.90 13.08
N ARG A 376 -7.24 12.83 13.82
CA ARG A 376 -7.24 12.80 15.30
C ARG A 376 -8.64 12.95 15.91
N LYS A 377 -9.61 13.48 15.16
CA LYS A 377 -10.99 13.78 15.63
C LYS A 377 -12.09 13.19 14.74
N ARG A 378 -11.77 12.69 13.55
CA ARG A 378 -12.73 12.07 12.62
C ARG A 378 -12.11 10.82 12.00
N ASP A 379 -12.97 9.90 11.60
CA ASP A 379 -12.59 8.81 10.69
C ASP A 379 -12.43 9.39 9.25
N PRO A 380 -11.63 8.74 8.39
CA PRO A 380 -11.64 9.01 6.95
C PRO A 380 -13.02 8.75 6.33
N VAL A 381 -13.31 9.39 5.21
CA VAL A 381 -14.56 9.32 4.46
C VAL A 381 -14.33 8.53 3.17
N GLY A 382 -14.94 7.36 3.07
CA GLY A 382 -14.77 6.47 1.92
C GLY A 382 -13.46 5.67 1.99
N SER A 383 -13.32 4.70 1.08
CA SER A 383 -12.15 3.83 1.01
C SER A 383 -10.89 4.55 0.55
N GLU A 384 -11.00 5.51 -0.36
CA GLU A 384 -9.85 6.24 -0.90
C GLU A 384 -9.17 7.12 0.16
N GLU A 385 -9.95 7.85 0.99
CA GLU A 385 -9.37 8.66 2.08
C GLU A 385 -8.81 7.76 3.20
N GLU A 386 -9.39 6.57 3.40
CA GLU A 386 -8.86 5.56 4.32
C GLU A 386 -7.48 5.09 3.86
N GLU A 387 -7.36 4.65 2.62
CA GLU A 387 -6.09 4.25 2.00
C GLU A 387 -5.06 5.38 2.00
N TYR A 388 -5.46 6.61 1.67
CA TYR A 388 -4.59 7.77 1.78
C TYR A 388 -4.04 7.96 3.21
N MET A 389 -4.89 7.85 4.24
CA MET A 389 -4.44 7.91 5.64
C MET A 389 -3.44 6.78 5.94
N GLU A 390 -3.72 5.56 5.50
CA GLU A 390 -2.86 4.40 5.72
C GLU A 390 -1.50 4.56 5.03
N ASN A 391 -1.48 5.00 3.77
CA ASN A 391 -0.25 5.26 3.00
C ASN A 391 0.64 6.31 3.69
N VAL A 392 0.06 7.39 4.24
CA VAL A 392 0.83 8.39 5.00
C VAL A 392 1.41 7.80 6.29
N PHE A 393 0.68 6.93 6.99
CA PHE A 393 1.20 6.20 8.16
C PHE A 393 2.31 5.22 7.78
N ASP A 394 2.14 4.44 6.71
CA ASP A 394 3.09 3.43 6.30
C ASP A 394 4.40 4.07 5.77
N ALA A 395 4.31 5.19 5.06
CA ALA A 395 5.48 6.01 4.71
C ALA A 395 6.24 6.49 5.95
N LEU A 396 5.53 7.01 6.97
CA LEU A 396 6.14 7.46 8.22
C LEU A 396 6.76 6.30 9.02
N CYS A 397 6.10 5.15 9.10
CA CYS A 397 6.62 3.94 9.75
C CYS A 397 7.89 3.44 9.06
N SER A 398 7.92 3.41 7.73
CA SER A 398 9.11 3.05 6.96
C SER A 398 10.29 3.98 7.27
N CYS A 399 10.02 5.29 7.38
CA CYS A 399 11.03 6.28 7.74
C CYS A 399 11.53 6.14 9.18
N LEU A 400 10.64 5.87 10.14
CA LEU A 400 11.01 5.66 11.55
C LEU A 400 11.81 4.36 11.79
N SER A 401 11.63 3.37 10.91
CA SER A 401 12.33 2.08 10.96
C SER A 401 13.66 2.09 10.22
N SER A 402 14.02 3.20 9.58
CA SER A 402 15.25 3.29 8.80
C SER A 402 16.50 3.11 9.68
N PRO A 403 17.59 2.54 9.15
CA PRO A 403 18.81 2.38 9.91
C PRO A 403 19.37 3.76 10.28
N THR A 404 19.95 3.85 11.48
CA THR A 404 20.63 5.08 11.91
C THR A 404 21.86 5.29 11.03
N PRO A 405 22.12 6.51 10.52
CA PRO A 405 23.28 6.77 9.70
C PRO A 405 24.58 6.38 10.42
N PRO A 406 25.57 5.81 9.70
CA PRO A 406 26.83 5.38 10.31
C PRO A 406 27.55 6.57 10.95
N PHE A 407 28.33 6.28 11.99
CA PHE A 407 29.13 7.26 12.70
C PHE A 407 30.10 7.96 11.74
N SER A 408 29.82 9.21 11.39
CA SER A 408 30.60 9.97 10.39
C SER A 408 31.73 10.79 11.01
N ASN A 409 31.57 11.30 12.24
CA ASN A 409 32.58 12.10 12.93
C ASN A 409 32.35 12.15 14.46
N PRO A 410 33.40 12.03 15.30
CA PRO A 410 33.30 12.20 16.76
C PRO A 410 32.71 13.53 17.25
N SER A 411 32.68 14.59 16.44
CA SER A 411 32.03 15.85 16.81
C SER A 411 30.50 15.87 16.58
N ASN A 412 29.91 14.86 15.92
CA ASN A 412 28.47 14.78 15.70
C ASN A 412 27.99 13.32 15.91
N PRO A 413 27.34 13.00 17.04
CA PRO A 413 26.87 11.64 17.29
C PRO A 413 25.85 11.22 16.21
N PRO A 414 25.72 9.91 15.93
CA PRO A 414 24.76 9.43 14.96
C PRO A 414 23.36 9.73 15.49
N VAL A 415 22.60 10.52 14.74
CA VAL A 415 21.22 10.91 15.06
C VAL A 415 20.33 10.36 13.97
N HIS A 416 19.27 9.67 14.36
CA HIS A 416 18.22 9.30 13.43
C HIS A 416 17.36 10.54 13.11
N ALA A 417 17.49 11.08 11.90
CA ALA A 417 16.90 12.38 11.54
C ALA A 417 15.37 12.39 11.70
N VAL A 418 14.71 11.31 11.27
CA VAL A 418 13.24 11.18 11.37
C VAL A 418 12.77 11.13 12.82
N LYS A 419 13.38 10.31 13.69
CA LYS A 419 13.02 10.25 15.12
C LYS A 419 13.25 11.57 15.83
N ALA A 420 14.34 12.28 15.49
CA ALA A 420 14.62 13.61 16.03
C ALA A 420 13.59 14.66 15.58
N ALA A 421 13.21 14.68 14.30
CA ALA A 421 12.16 15.56 13.78
C ALA A 421 10.79 15.20 14.37
N PHE A 422 10.45 13.91 14.46
CA PHE A 422 9.21 13.43 15.05
C PHE A 422 9.06 13.83 16.53
N LEU A 423 10.17 13.86 17.28
CA LEU A 423 10.21 14.41 18.64
C LEU A 423 10.01 15.93 18.65
N ALA A 424 10.65 16.66 17.74
CA ALA A 424 10.58 18.12 17.67
C ALA A 424 9.19 18.63 17.25
N ASP A 425 8.52 17.90 16.36
CA ASP A 425 7.25 18.26 15.73
C ASP A 425 6.02 17.71 16.50
N GLU A 426 6.19 17.36 17.79
CA GLU A 426 5.12 16.87 18.68
C GLU A 426 4.40 15.59 18.16
N GLY A 427 5.15 14.71 17.47
CA GLY A 427 4.60 13.47 16.91
C GLY A 427 4.04 12.53 17.97
N ILE A 428 4.72 12.42 19.12
CA ILE A 428 4.27 11.59 20.25
C ILE A 428 2.92 12.08 20.79
N GLU A 429 2.79 13.39 20.99
CA GLU A 429 1.57 14.02 21.49
C GLU A 429 0.40 13.78 20.54
N LEU A 430 0.63 13.90 19.23
CA LEU A 430 -0.38 13.61 18.23
C LEU A 430 -0.85 12.15 18.29
N LEU A 431 0.08 11.19 18.31
CA LEU A 431 -0.27 9.78 18.32
C LEU A 431 -0.95 9.36 19.64
N VAL A 432 -0.56 9.94 20.78
CA VAL A 432 -1.26 9.72 22.06
C VAL A 432 -2.68 10.27 22.02
N LEU A 433 -2.92 11.41 21.35
CA LEU A 433 -4.26 11.93 21.12
C LEU A 433 -5.09 11.00 20.24
N MET A 434 -4.52 10.46 19.16
CA MET A 434 -5.21 9.50 18.28
C MET A 434 -5.54 8.20 19.00
N LEU A 435 -4.61 7.67 19.79
CA LEU A 435 -4.80 6.48 20.61
C LEU A 435 -5.98 6.67 21.59
N LYS A 436 -6.16 7.89 22.10
CA LYS A 436 -7.25 8.25 23.01
C LYS A 436 -8.58 8.48 22.29
N ALA A 437 -8.57 8.98 21.06
CA ALA A 437 -9.76 9.34 20.30
C ALA A 437 -10.60 8.13 19.88
N LYS A 438 -10.00 6.92 19.83
CA LYS A 438 -10.66 5.66 19.42
C LYS A 438 -11.33 5.79 18.03
N ASN A 439 -10.61 6.40 17.09
CA ASN A 439 -10.93 6.44 15.66
C ASN A 439 -10.20 5.33 14.90
N MET A 440 -10.44 5.19 13.60
CA MET A 440 -9.71 4.23 12.73
C MET A 440 -8.19 4.45 12.74
N SER A 441 -7.74 5.69 12.92
CA SER A 441 -6.32 6.03 13.06
C SER A 441 -5.66 5.46 14.32
N ARG A 442 -6.42 4.85 15.25
CA ARG A 442 -5.91 4.31 16.51
C ARG A 442 -4.89 3.19 16.29
N ASN A 443 -5.22 2.21 15.46
CA ASN A 443 -4.37 1.02 15.28
C ASN A 443 -3.07 1.40 14.56
N ARG A 444 -3.18 2.25 13.53
CA ARG A 444 -2.02 2.83 12.85
C ARG A 444 -1.15 3.66 13.80
N ALA A 445 -1.74 4.44 14.72
CA ALA A 445 -0.98 5.15 15.74
C ALA A 445 -0.22 4.23 16.70
N ILE A 446 -0.75 3.04 17.04
CA ILE A 446 -0.04 2.03 17.85
C ILE A 446 1.19 1.53 17.08
N LYS A 447 1.00 1.10 15.83
CA LYS A 447 2.10 0.66 14.94
C LYS A 447 3.18 1.75 14.80
N THR A 448 2.80 3.00 14.54
CA THR A 448 3.78 4.09 14.40
C THR A 448 4.52 4.39 15.70
N LEU A 449 3.86 4.29 16.86
CA LEU A 449 4.51 4.43 18.17
C LEU A 449 5.54 3.31 18.40
N ASP A 450 5.24 2.07 18.02
CA ASP A 450 6.20 0.96 18.11
C ASP A 450 7.51 1.30 17.36
N HIS A 451 7.42 1.64 16.08
CA HIS A 451 8.57 2.02 15.26
C HIS A 451 9.32 3.26 15.81
N ALA A 452 8.59 4.25 16.33
CA ALA A 452 9.18 5.47 16.89
C ALA A 452 10.01 5.18 18.16
N LEU A 453 9.49 4.32 19.05
CA LEU A 453 10.06 4.07 20.38
C LEU A 453 11.19 3.03 20.37
N GLN A 454 11.31 2.25 19.30
CA GLN A 454 12.32 1.20 19.17
C GLN A 454 13.78 1.73 19.13
N GLY A 455 14.71 0.96 19.68
CA GLY A 455 16.17 1.19 19.55
C GLY A 455 16.71 2.36 20.38
N ARG A 456 18.03 2.60 20.30
CA ARG A 456 18.72 3.63 21.12
C ARG A 456 18.19 5.04 20.83
N GLN A 457 17.96 5.32 19.55
CA GLN A 457 17.46 6.62 19.09
C GLN A 457 15.99 6.87 19.50
N GLY A 458 15.26 5.82 19.90
CA GLY A 458 13.91 5.91 20.46
C GLY A 458 13.86 6.29 21.95
N ALA A 459 14.98 6.29 22.68
CA ALA A 459 14.98 6.47 24.13
C ALA A 459 14.37 7.80 24.60
N LEU A 460 14.68 8.90 23.92
CA LEU A 460 14.08 10.21 24.24
C LEU A 460 12.57 10.24 23.94
N LEU A 461 12.14 9.53 22.90
CA LEU A 461 10.72 9.38 22.57
C LEU A 461 9.99 8.54 23.63
N CYS A 462 10.64 7.53 24.22
CA CYS A 462 10.11 6.76 25.36
C CYS A 462 9.84 7.65 26.58
N GLU A 463 10.77 8.55 26.92
CA GLU A 463 10.56 9.50 28.01
C GLU A 463 9.39 10.43 27.70
N ARG A 464 9.34 11.02 26.49
CA ARG A 464 8.23 11.88 26.07
C ARG A 464 6.89 11.17 26.06
N PHE A 465 6.85 9.92 25.64
CA PHE A 465 5.62 9.12 25.64
C PHE A 465 5.01 9.02 27.05
N VAL A 466 5.84 8.81 28.07
CA VAL A 466 5.40 8.78 29.47
C VAL A 466 4.98 10.17 29.97
N GLU A 467 5.70 11.22 29.59
CA GLU A 467 5.37 12.61 29.91
C GLU A 467 4.04 13.07 29.31
N ALA A 468 3.76 12.66 28.06
CA ALA A 468 2.52 12.92 27.33
C ALA A 468 1.33 12.08 27.83
N LEU A 469 1.47 11.38 28.97
CA LEU A 469 0.45 10.51 29.57
C LEU A 469 0.08 9.29 28.70
N GLY A 470 1.00 8.85 27.84
CA GLY A 470 0.82 7.71 26.93
C GLY A 470 0.51 6.39 27.66
N LEU A 471 1.11 6.17 28.84
CA LEU A 471 0.90 4.94 29.64
C LEU A 471 -0.58 4.68 29.94
N LYS A 472 -1.36 5.70 30.30
CA LYS A 472 -2.78 5.51 30.62
C LYS A 472 -3.54 4.94 29.42
N THR A 473 -3.25 5.46 28.24
CA THR A 473 -3.94 5.10 27.00
C THR A 473 -3.44 3.76 26.46
N LEU A 474 -2.13 3.50 26.53
CA LEU A 474 -1.53 2.21 26.17
C LEU A 474 -2.10 1.07 27.00
N PHE A 475 -2.13 1.22 28.34
CA PHE A 475 -2.65 0.18 29.21
C PHE A 475 -4.16 -0.01 29.08
N ALA A 476 -4.92 1.00 28.64
CA ALA A 476 -6.33 0.82 28.29
C ALA A 476 -6.48 -0.06 27.03
N ALA A 477 -5.59 0.11 26.04
CA ALA A 477 -5.53 -0.75 24.86
C ALA A 477 -5.07 -2.17 25.20
N PHE A 478 -4.02 -2.31 26.02
CA PHE A 478 -3.48 -3.59 26.49
C PHE A 478 -4.52 -4.47 27.21
N MET A 479 -5.37 -3.86 28.04
CA MET A 479 -6.45 -4.57 28.74
C MET A 479 -7.63 -4.94 27.84
N GLY A 480 -7.64 -4.52 26.57
CA GLY A 480 -8.78 -4.71 25.68
C GLY A 480 -10.06 -3.99 26.14
N TRP A 481 -9.94 -2.98 27.03
CA TRP A 481 -11.08 -2.25 27.56
C TRP A 481 -11.64 -1.30 26.50
N SER A 482 -12.58 -1.81 25.71
CA SER A 482 -13.63 -0.97 25.13
C SER A 482 -14.72 -0.81 26.19
N ASP A 483 -14.91 0.41 26.71
CA ASP A 483 -15.92 0.75 27.72
C ASP A 483 -17.37 0.37 27.32
N ASP A 484 -17.60 -0.05 26.08
CA ASP A 484 -18.91 -0.49 25.62
C ASP A 484 -19.02 -2.02 25.53
N LYS A 485 -19.66 -2.61 26.54
CA LYS A 485 -20.28 -3.95 26.50
C LYS A 485 -21.41 -4.09 25.44
N LYS A 486 -21.50 -3.16 24.48
CA LYS A 486 -22.42 -3.19 23.37
C LYS A 486 -21.62 -3.27 22.08
N LYS A 487 -21.67 -4.45 21.46
CA LYS A 487 -21.39 -4.72 20.03
C LYS A 487 -21.51 -3.44 19.18
N LYS A 488 -20.39 -2.79 18.82
CA LYS A 488 -20.32 -1.86 17.68
C LYS A 488 -18.86 -1.56 17.31
N LYS A 489 -18.56 -1.80 16.02
CA LYS A 489 -17.30 -1.72 15.27
C LYS A 489 -16.21 -2.75 15.65
N ALA A 490 -16.18 -3.86 14.90
CA ALA A 490 -15.05 -4.81 14.89
C ALA A 490 -13.71 -4.12 14.54
N ALA A 491 -13.75 -3.04 13.77
CA ALA A 491 -12.59 -2.22 13.39
C ALA A 491 -11.83 -1.54 14.55
N LEU A 492 -12.41 -1.51 15.76
CA LEU A 492 -11.82 -0.87 16.95
C LEU A 492 -11.38 -1.87 18.02
N ALA A 493 -11.59 -3.16 17.78
CA ALA A 493 -11.06 -4.21 18.63
C ALA A 493 -9.54 -4.28 18.45
N THR A 494 -8.82 -4.42 19.56
CA THR A 494 -7.38 -4.67 19.54
C THR A 494 -7.14 -6.01 18.86
N THR A 495 -6.46 -5.98 17.71
CA THR A 495 -6.11 -7.17 16.93
C THR A 495 -4.92 -7.90 17.55
N HIS A 496 -4.56 -9.06 17.01
CA HIS A 496 -3.32 -9.75 17.39
C HIS A 496 -2.08 -8.92 17.04
N GLU A 497 -2.09 -8.25 15.89
CA GLU A 497 -1.03 -7.33 15.45
C GLU A 497 -0.92 -6.12 16.39
N ASP A 498 -2.05 -5.53 16.79
CA ASP A 498 -2.05 -4.45 17.80
C ASP A 498 -1.45 -4.92 19.13
N THR A 499 -1.73 -6.16 19.54
CA THR A 499 -1.21 -6.74 20.77
C THR A 499 0.32 -6.89 20.71
N GLU A 500 0.83 -7.36 19.57
CA GLU A 500 2.27 -7.43 19.30
C GLU A 500 2.93 -6.05 19.40
N HIS A 501 2.40 -5.05 18.70
CA HIS A 501 2.92 -3.68 18.79
C HIS A 501 2.84 -3.09 20.20
N ILE A 502 1.79 -3.38 20.97
CA ILE A 502 1.70 -2.95 22.38
C ILE A 502 2.81 -3.59 23.22
N LEU A 503 3.07 -4.90 23.04
CA LEU A 503 4.15 -5.60 23.73
C LEU A 503 5.53 -5.10 23.29
N ALA A 504 5.69 -4.72 22.02
CA ALA A 504 6.91 -4.12 21.49
C ALA A 504 7.17 -2.71 22.05
N ILE A 505 6.12 -1.89 22.19
CA ILE A 505 6.18 -0.61 22.90
C ILE A 505 6.59 -0.83 24.37
N LEU A 506 5.97 -1.76 25.08
CA LEU A 506 6.33 -2.07 26.47
C LEU A 506 7.79 -2.52 26.58
N SER A 507 8.23 -3.39 25.67
CA SER A 507 9.62 -3.85 25.58
C SER A 507 10.59 -2.69 25.35
N SER A 508 10.25 -1.75 24.47
CA SER A 508 11.05 -0.55 24.22
C SER A 508 11.10 0.37 25.44
N LEU A 509 9.98 0.59 26.13
CA LEU A 509 9.96 1.35 27.38
C LEU A 509 10.81 0.67 28.48
N PHE A 510 10.75 -0.66 28.59
CA PHE A 510 11.57 -1.41 29.55
C PHE A 510 13.05 -1.42 29.20
N THR A 511 13.40 -1.30 27.92
CA THR A 511 14.80 -1.30 27.48
C THR A 511 15.42 0.09 27.60
N SER A 512 14.67 1.12 27.24
CA SER A 512 15.22 2.47 27.07
C SER A 512 15.05 3.40 28.28
N LEU A 513 14.04 3.19 29.13
CA LEU A 513 13.84 4.05 30.31
C LEU A 513 14.84 3.68 31.42
N PRO A 514 15.63 4.64 31.94
CA PRO A 514 16.59 4.36 33.01
C PRO A 514 15.90 3.87 34.29
N SER A 515 16.48 2.89 35.00
CA SER A 515 15.88 2.22 36.16
C SER A 515 15.38 3.18 37.26
N ASP A 516 16.19 4.17 37.63
CA ASP A 516 15.85 5.13 38.70
C ASP A 516 15.06 6.36 38.21
N SER A 517 14.59 6.35 36.96
CA SER A 517 13.91 7.50 36.37
C SER A 517 12.43 7.60 36.80
N PRO A 518 11.87 8.81 36.98
CA PRO A 518 10.43 8.96 37.21
C PRO A 518 9.54 8.31 36.14
N PRO A 519 9.87 8.36 34.83
CA PRO A 519 9.15 7.60 33.81
C PRO A 519 9.12 6.08 34.08
N ARG A 520 10.26 5.47 34.43
CA ARG A 520 10.36 4.04 34.76
C ARG A 520 9.51 3.67 35.97
N MET A 521 9.59 4.45 37.05
CA MET A 521 8.76 4.23 38.24
C MET A 521 7.26 4.30 37.93
N ARG A 522 6.84 5.20 37.03
CA ARG A 522 5.43 5.27 36.57
C ARG A 522 5.03 4.05 35.75
N LEU A 523 5.92 3.52 34.91
CA LEU A 523 5.68 2.28 34.16
C LEU A 523 5.50 1.10 35.11
N LEU A 524 6.41 0.92 36.07
CA LEU A 524 6.33 -0.16 37.07
C LEU A 524 5.05 -0.07 37.91
N ALA A 525 4.66 1.14 38.33
CA ALA A 525 3.42 1.34 39.06
C ALA A 525 2.19 0.80 38.32
N LYS A 526 2.16 0.84 36.98
CA LYS A 526 1.06 0.27 36.19
C LYS A 526 0.89 -1.24 36.39
N PHE A 527 1.98 -1.97 36.63
CA PHE A 527 1.95 -3.42 36.86
C PHE A 527 1.56 -3.81 38.28
N VAL A 528 1.64 -2.88 39.24
CA VAL A 528 1.26 -3.09 40.65
C VAL A 528 -0.18 -2.61 40.95
N GLU A 529 -0.74 -1.75 40.09
CA GLU A 529 -2.12 -1.27 40.21
C GLU A 529 -3.16 -2.40 40.26
N ASN A 530 -4.24 -2.19 41.02
CA ASN A 530 -5.43 -3.04 41.06
C ASN A 530 -5.14 -4.54 41.25
N ASP A 531 -4.29 -4.87 42.23
CA ASP A 531 -3.95 -6.27 42.58
C ASP A 531 -3.28 -7.02 41.41
N TYR A 532 -2.34 -6.33 40.74
CA TYR A 532 -1.53 -6.89 39.65
C TYR A 532 -2.31 -7.31 38.40
N GLU A 533 -3.47 -6.68 38.13
CA GLU A 533 -4.34 -7.03 36.99
C GLU A 533 -3.64 -7.00 35.61
N LYS A 534 -2.56 -6.20 35.47
CA LYS A 534 -1.78 -6.12 34.23
C LYS A 534 -0.89 -7.35 34.04
N ILE A 535 -0.42 -7.94 35.13
CA ILE A 535 0.32 -9.20 35.12
C ILE A 535 -0.63 -10.35 34.78
N ASP A 536 -1.86 -10.33 35.34
CA ASP A 536 -2.89 -11.30 34.97
C ASP A 536 -3.14 -11.28 33.46
N ARG A 537 -3.35 -10.09 32.88
CA ARG A 537 -3.55 -9.94 31.43
C ARG A 537 -2.32 -10.34 30.61
N LEU A 538 -1.11 -10.02 31.07
CA LEU A 538 0.12 -10.40 30.38
C LEU A 538 0.25 -11.93 30.26
N LEU A 539 -0.02 -12.66 31.34
CA LEU A 539 0.05 -14.13 31.33
C LEU A 539 -1.15 -14.78 30.62
N GLU A 540 -2.31 -14.11 30.58
CA GLU A 540 -3.42 -14.51 29.71
C GLU A 540 -3.03 -14.42 28.22
N ILE A 541 -2.45 -13.29 27.79
CA ILE A 541 -1.94 -13.11 26.43
C ILE A 541 -0.88 -14.17 26.10
N ARG A 542 0.04 -14.43 27.03
CA ARG A 542 1.05 -15.50 26.89
C ARG A 542 0.40 -16.86 26.62
N GLU A 543 -0.61 -17.23 27.42
CA GLU A 543 -1.35 -18.49 27.24
C GLU A 543 -2.11 -18.54 25.90
N GLU A 544 -2.74 -17.44 25.48
CA GLU A 544 -3.40 -17.32 24.17
C GLU A 544 -2.40 -17.56 23.03
N LEU A 545 -1.21 -16.97 23.10
CA LEU A 545 -0.15 -17.09 22.09
C LEU A 545 0.44 -18.50 22.03
N GLU A 546 0.76 -19.11 23.18
CA GLU A 546 1.26 -20.49 23.22
C GLU A 546 0.25 -21.48 22.62
N ASN A 547 -1.03 -21.30 22.91
CA ASN A 547 -2.09 -22.11 22.33
C ASN A 547 -2.23 -21.89 20.82
N ARG A 548 -2.01 -20.66 20.33
CA ARG A 548 -2.04 -20.34 18.91
C ARG A 548 -0.88 -21.01 18.18
N ILE A 549 0.35 -20.86 18.68
CA ILE A 549 1.55 -21.49 18.12
C ILE A 549 1.41 -23.01 18.12
N SER A 550 1.00 -23.61 19.24
CA SER A 550 0.81 -25.06 19.34
C SER A 550 -0.26 -25.63 18.41
N LYS A 551 -1.25 -24.83 18.00
CA LYS A 551 -2.31 -25.25 17.07
C LYS A 551 -1.97 -24.95 15.62
N GLY A 552 -1.18 -23.91 15.38
CA GLY A 552 -0.77 -23.47 14.06
C GLY A 552 0.35 -24.33 13.47
N VAL A 553 1.27 -24.78 14.31
CA VAL A 553 2.37 -25.66 13.91
C VAL A 553 1.88 -27.11 13.87
N ASP A 554 1.82 -27.72 12.68
CA ASP A 554 1.50 -29.14 12.54
C ASP A 554 2.64 -30.00 13.12
N PRO A 555 2.37 -30.87 14.12
CA PRO A 555 3.41 -31.65 14.78
C PRO A 555 4.06 -32.73 13.90
N VAL A 556 3.42 -33.13 12.80
CA VAL A 556 3.98 -34.04 11.80
C VAL A 556 4.92 -33.27 10.89
N LEU A 557 4.48 -32.13 10.38
CA LEU A 557 5.28 -31.28 9.50
C LEU A 557 6.51 -30.72 10.24
N ALA A 558 6.35 -30.32 11.51
CA ALA A 558 7.44 -29.83 12.34
C ALA A 558 8.59 -30.82 12.56
N GLN A 559 8.38 -32.12 12.34
CA GLN A 559 9.46 -33.13 12.41
C GLN A 559 10.26 -33.22 11.10
N GLU A 560 9.69 -32.73 10.00
CA GLU A 560 10.30 -32.72 8.67
C GLU A 560 11.00 -31.39 8.37
N MET A 561 10.64 -30.33 9.11
CA MET A 561 11.22 -28.99 9.03
C MET A 561 12.57 -28.92 9.75
N ASP A 562 13.49 -28.11 9.23
CA ASP A 562 14.68 -27.73 9.97
C ASP A 562 14.37 -26.67 11.05
N GLU A 563 15.39 -26.28 11.83
CA GLU A 563 15.22 -25.35 12.96
C GLU A 563 14.78 -23.96 12.50
N ASP A 564 15.30 -23.48 11.35
CA ASP A 564 14.99 -22.16 10.80
C ASP A 564 13.58 -22.13 10.21
N GLU A 565 13.20 -23.16 9.45
CA GLU A 565 11.85 -23.34 8.90
C GLU A 565 10.81 -23.39 10.03
N LEU A 566 11.09 -24.19 11.07
CA LEU A 566 10.19 -24.28 12.23
C LEU A 566 10.08 -22.95 12.97
N TYR A 567 11.17 -22.19 13.09
CA TYR A 567 11.14 -20.86 13.70
C TYR A 567 10.28 -19.88 12.91
N LEU A 568 10.41 -19.86 11.58
CA LEU A 568 9.57 -19.04 10.69
C LEU A 568 8.08 -19.41 10.82
N GLU A 569 7.75 -20.70 10.83
CA GLU A 569 6.36 -21.15 11.02
C GLU A 569 5.79 -20.74 12.39
N LYS A 570 6.61 -20.79 13.45
CA LYS A 570 6.20 -20.28 14.76
C LYS A 570 6.01 -18.76 14.74
N LEU A 571 6.83 -17.99 14.02
CA LEU A 571 6.67 -16.54 13.85
C LEU A 571 5.33 -16.20 13.19
N ASP A 572 4.96 -16.90 12.11
CA ASP A 572 3.66 -16.74 11.44
C ASP A 572 2.47 -17.01 12.39
N ASN A 573 2.70 -17.84 13.42
CA ASN A 573 1.72 -18.16 14.45
C ASN A 573 1.82 -17.31 15.74
N GLY A 574 2.65 -16.26 15.76
CA GLY A 574 2.70 -15.27 16.84
C GLY A 574 3.83 -15.48 17.86
N LEU A 575 4.91 -16.18 17.50
CA LEU A 575 6.07 -16.36 18.37
C LEU A 575 6.71 -15.02 18.79
N PHE A 576 6.78 -14.03 17.89
CA PHE A 576 7.39 -12.75 18.22
C PHE A 576 6.65 -12.03 19.35
N ALA A 577 5.31 -12.01 19.31
CA ALA A 577 4.50 -11.52 20.41
C ALA A 577 4.74 -12.32 21.72
N LEU A 578 4.94 -13.65 21.65
CA LEU A 578 5.25 -14.47 22.83
C LEU A 578 6.61 -14.10 23.44
N GLN A 579 7.62 -13.92 22.59
CA GLN A 579 8.96 -13.48 23.00
C GLN A 579 8.92 -12.11 23.67
N LEU A 580 8.13 -11.17 23.14
CA LEU A 580 7.94 -9.85 23.75
C LEU A 580 7.18 -9.93 25.09
N ALA A 581 6.16 -10.79 25.19
CA ALA A 581 5.45 -11.01 26.45
C ALA A 581 6.36 -11.58 27.55
N ASP A 582 7.22 -12.54 27.19
CA ASP A 582 8.17 -13.15 28.12
C ASP A 582 9.32 -12.18 28.47
N TYR A 583 9.73 -11.33 27.54
CA TYR A 583 10.67 -10.24 27.80
C TYR A 583 10.12 -9.24 28.82
N VAL A 584 8.88 -8.79 28.64
CA VAL A 584 8.20 -7.90 29.59
C VAL A 584 8.02 -8.59 30.95
N THR A 585 7.66 -9.88 30.96
CA THR A 585 7.51 -10.67 32.18
C THR A 585 8.83 -10.74 32.96
N ALA A 586 9.95 -10.96 32.27
CA ALA A 586 11.26 -11.01 32.89
C ALA A 586 11.67 -9.68 33.55
N TRP A 587 11.44 -8.57 32.84
CA TRP A 587 11.69 -7.23 33.39
C TRP A 587 10.87 -6.94 34.65
N VAL A 588 9.58 -7.26 34.62
CA VAL A 588 8.69 -7.05 35.76
C VAL A 588 9.11 -7.90 36.96
N CYS A 589 9.49 -9.16 36.75
CA CYS A 589 10.02 -10.03 37.80
C CYS A 589 11.34 -9.52 38.40
N MET A 590 12.19 -8.90 37.58
CA MET A 590 13.49 -8.37 38.02
C MET A 590 13.36 -7.11 38.86
N GLU A 591 12.41 -6.24 38.51
CA GLU A 591 12.28 -4.90 39.09
C GLU A 591 11.35 -4.84 40.32
N ASP A 592 10.39 -5.77 40.45
CA ASP A 592 9.44 -5.76 41.57
C ASP A 592 9.21 -7.17 42.16
N ASP A 593 9.50 -7.30 43.46
CA ASP A 593 9.38 -8.56 44.21
C ASP A 593 7.93 -9.07 44.29
N GLY A 594 6.95 -8.17 44.45
CA GLY A 594 5.54 -8.54 44.57
C GLY A 594 4.97 -9.01 43.24
N ALA A 595 5.34 -8.33 42.16
CA ALA A 595 5.02 -8.71 40.80
C ALA A 595 5.61 -10.08 40.43
N ARG A 596 6.88 -10.33 40.79
CA ARG A 596 7.52 -11.65 40.62
C ARG A 596 6.73 -12.76 41.33
N ASP A 597 6.41 -12.56 42.61
CA ASP A 597 5.70 -13.57 43.40
C ASP A 597 4.30 -13.86 42.82
N HIS A 598 3.65 -12.84 42.25
CA HIS A 598 2.38 -12.99 41.53
C HIS A 598 2.54 -13.77 40.22
N VAL A 599 3.58 -13.50 39.42
CA VAL A 599 3.92 -14.27 38.21
C VAL A 599 4.16 -15.75 38.54
N LEU A 600 4.97 -16.04 39.55
CA LEU A 600 5.26 -17.40 40.01
C LEU A 600 3.98 -18.14 40.40
N MET A 601 3.11 -17.47 41.14
CA MET A 601 1.82 -18.01 41.54
C MET A 601 0.94 -18.34 40.33
N LEU A 602 0.84 -17.46 39.34
CA LEU A 602 0.02 -17.67 38.14
C LEU A 602 0.56 -18.78 37.23
N LEU A 603 1.87 -18.82 37.01
CA LEU A 603 2.51 -19.89 36.23
C LEU A 603 2.28 -21.26 36.88
N SER A 604 2.42 -21.35 38.22
CA SER A 604 2.22 -22.60 38.94
C SER A 604 0.79 -23.15 38.85
N ARG A 605 -0.23 -22.29 38.72
CA ARG A 605 -1.63 -22.71 38.52
C ARG A 605 -1.86 -23.41 37.18
N ARG A 606 -0.94 -23.26 36.24
CA ARG A 606 -1.01 -23.81 34.88
C ARG A 606 0.08 -24.85 34.61
N ASP A 607 0.69 -25.39 35.67
CA ASP A 607 1.79 -26.35 35.60
C ASP A 607 3.03 -25.81 34.83
N LYS A 608 3.24 -24.49 34.86
CA LYS A 608 4.40 -23.80 34.28
C LYS A 608 5.29 -23.18 35.36
N SER A 609 6.49 -22.78 34.96
CA SER A 609 7.53 -22.20 35.80
C SER A 609 8.29 -21.09 35.06
N LEU A 610 9.18 -20.39 35.77
CA LEU A 610 10.08 -19.44 35.12
C LEU A 610 11.02 -20.10 34.10
N ARG A 611 11.23 -21.42 34.15
CA ARG A 611 12.01 -22.13 33.13
C ARG A 611 11.35 -22.07 31.75
N ASP A 612 10.03 -22.04 31.68
CA ASP A 612 9.29 -21.92 30.42
C ASP A 612 9.48 -20.53 29.79
N VAL A 613 9.54 -19.49 30.62
CA VAL A 613 9.86 -18.12 30.19
C VAL A 613 11.32 -18.04 29.71
N VAL A 614 12.25 -18.60 30.48
CA VAL A 614 13.67 -18.66 30.12
C VAL A 614 13.90 -19.36 28.78
N ALA A 615 13.19 -20.47 28.52
CA ALA A 615 13.31 -21.18 27.25
C ALA A 615 12.96 -20.29 26.04
N VAL A 616 11.88 -19.52 26.15
CA VAL A 616 11.47 -18.56 25.09
C VAL A 616 12.49 -17.43 24.95
N LEU A 617 13.02 -16.90 26.05
CA LEU A 617 14.03 -15.84 26.01
C LEU A 617 15.35 -16.31 25.38
N ASN A 618 15.76 -17.56 25.63
CA ASN A 618 16.95 -18.15 25.03
C ASN A 618 16.74 -18.41 23.54
N GLU A 619 15.61 -19.01 23.13
CA GLU A 619 15.23 -19.15 21.72
C GLU A 619 15.22 -17.77 21.03
N TYR A 620 14.74 -16.73 21.73
CA TYR A 620 14.76 -15.39 21.20
C TYR A 620 16.18 -14.83 21.02
N ALA A 621 17.03 -14.99 22.03
CA ALA A 621 18.41 -14.52 21.99
C ALA A 621 19.21 -15.21 20.87
N ASP A 622 19.01 -16.52 20.67
CA ASP A 622 19.71 -17.30 19.65
C ASP A 622 19.36 -16.85 18.22
N ASN A 623 18.14 -16.36 18.00
CA ASN A 623 17.61 -15.95 16.70
C ASN A 623 17.72 -14.44 16.40
N ILE A 624 18.32 -13.65 17.29
CA ILE A 624 18.64 -12.24 16.98
C ILE A 624 19.85 -12.21 16.03
N GLY A 625 19.73 -11.56 14.88
CA GLY A 625 20.88 -11.35 13.97
C GLY A 625 22.01 -10.55 14.64
N GLU A 626 23.26 -10.77 14.24
CA GLU A 626 24.43 -10.02 14.74
C GLU A 626 24.43 -8.53 14.32
N GLY A 627 23.46 -8.13 13.48
CA GLY A 627 23.33 -6.78 12.94
C GLY A 627 24.40 -6.47 11.88
N ASP A 628 24.40 -5.25 11.36
CA ASP A 628 25.41 -4.76 10.40
C ASP A 628 26.76 -4.48 11.10
N ARG A 629 27.34 -5.49 11.76
CA ARG A 629 28.70 -5.37 12.28
C ARG A 629 29.68 -5.45 11.09
N PRO A 630 30.45 -4.39 10.79
CA PRO A 630 31.47 -4.48 9.74
C PRO A 630 32.48 -5.57 10.10
N GLU A 631 32.91 -6.38 9.13
CA GLU A 631 33.89 -7.46 9.34
C GLU A 631 35.23 -6.97 9.94
N ASP A 632 35.54 -5.67 9.78
CA ASP A 632 36.73 -5.00 10.33
C ASP A 632 36.51 -4.32 11.71
N ALA A 633 35.37 -4.52 12.37
CA ALA A 633 35.08 -3.90 13.66
C ALA A 633 35.88 -4.57 14.81
N GLY A 634 36.95 -3.91 15.24
CA GLY A 634 37.79 -4.34 16.37
C GLY A 634 37.05 -4.49 17.70
N GLU A 635 37.73 -5.05 18.71
CA GLU A 635 37.16 -5.39 20.03
C GLU A 635 36.59 -4.17 20.80
N ASP A 636 37.02 -2.94 20.47
CA ASP A 636 36.55 -1.68 21.09
C ASP A 636 35.33 -1.04 20.37
N ALA A 637 34.74 -1.72 19.39
CA ALA A 637 33.56 -1.21 18.68
C ALA A 637 32.36 -1.08 19.62
N VAL A 638 31.56 -0.01 19.44
CA VAL A 638 30.29 0.13 20.16
C VAL A 638 29.41 -1.07 19.79
N PRO A 639 28.83 -1.79 20.78
CA PRO A 639 27.97 -2.93 20.50
C PRO A 639 26.88 -2.56 19.50
N THR A 640 26.44 -3.51 18.67
CA THR A 640 25.24 -3.32 17.84
C THR A 640 23.98 -3.35 18.72
N GLU A 641 22.85 -2.85 18.21
CA GLU A 641 21.58 -2.95 18.95
C GLU A 641 21.16 -4.41 19.17
N GLY A 642 21.49 -5.29 18.22
CA GLY A 642 21.29 -6.73 18.35
C GLY A 642 22.15 -7.35 19.47
N GLU A 643 23.42 -7.00 19.55
CA GLU A 643 24.34 -7.45 20.61
C GLU A 643 23.88 -6.97 22.00
N GLU A 644 23.44 -5.72 22.14
CA GLU A 644 22.88 -5.22 23.40
C GLU A 644 21.61 -5.97 23.79
N ARG A 645 20.72 -6.22 22.83
CA ARG A 645 19.47 -6.96 23.09
C ARG A 645 19.75 -8.40 23.51
N LYS A 646 20.69 -9.09 22.85
CA LYS A 646 21.16 -10.41 23.27
C LYS A 646 21.72 -10.39 24.69
N ALA A 647 22.54 -9.40 25.03
CA ALA A 647 23.12 -9.26 26.37
C ALA A 647 22.03 -9.05 27.44
N ILE A 648 21.03 -8.20 27.18
CA ILE A 648 19.91 -7.99 28.09
C ILE A 648 19.11 -9.28 28.28
N LEU A 649 18.78 -9.98 27.20
CA LEU A 649 18.06 -11.25 27.26
C LEU A 649 18.80 -12.30 28.09
N ALA A 650 20.12 -12.41 27.90
CA ALA A 650 20.95 -13.36 28.64
C ALA A 650 20.99 -13.05 30.15
N GLU A 651 21.10 -11.78 30.54
CA GLU A 651 21.08 -11.39 31.95
C GLU A 651 19.69 -11.59 32.59
N LEU A 652 18.61 -11.27 31.87
CA LEU A 652 17.24 -11.54 32.32
C LEU A 652 17.00 -13.05 32.49
N ALA A 653 17.41 -13.86 31.53
CA ALA A 653 17.31 -15.32 31.61
C ALA A 653 18.08 -15.87 32.81
N ARG A 654 19.34 -15.45 33.00
CA ARG A 654 20.15 -15.85 34.16
C ARG A 654 19.51 -15.44 35.49
N TYR A 655 18.93 -14.24 35.56
CA TYR A 655 18.21 -13.79 36.75
C TYR A 655 17.02 -14.71 37.06
N LEU A 656 16.17 -14.99 36.06
CA LEU A 656 15.02 -15.87 36.24
C LEU A 656 15.42 -17.31 36.59
N GLU A 657 16.49 -17.85 36.00
CA GLU A 657 17.04 -19.17 36.35
C GLU A 657 17.46 -19.26 37.81
N SER A 658 18.00 -18.16 38.37
CA SER A 658 18.40 -18.11 39.78
C SER A 658 17.23 -18.22 40.76
N LEU A 659 16.01 -17.99 40.28
CA LEU A 659 14.75 -18.01 41.03
C LEU A 659 13.93 -19.30 40.82
N ALA A 660 14.30 -20.15 39.84
CA ALA A 660 13.47 -21.22 39.27
C ALA A 660 13.68 -22.64 39.84
#